data_AF-A0A2V8R5F1-F1
#
_entry.id   AF-A0A2V8R5F1-F1
#
_cell.length_a   1.000
_cell.length_b   1.000
_cell.length_c   1.000
_cell.angle_alpha   90.00
_cell.angle_beta   90.00
_cell.angle_gamma   90.00
#
_symmetry.space_group_name_H-M   'P 1'
#
loop_
_entity.id
_entity.type
_entity.pdbx_description
1 polymer ?
#
loop_
_entity_poly.entity_id
_entity_poly.type
_entity_poly.pdbx_seq_one_letter_code
_entity_poly.pdbx_strand_id
1 'polypeptide(L)'
;MRRSALALFALICLLLAAQAAPAKDTWTSVRSKNFFLIGNASEKDIRQVATRLEQFRDAFSRLFAGASFNSPVPTTVVVFKSDSSYKPFKPVVDGKVDDVAGYFQPGEDVNYITLTSERRAEDPFAVIYHEYVHQLVANTLGRGGVPPWFNEGLAEYYSTFEVRDDRKVVLGNLIARHLQLLRQSKLIPLKQLLEVNDYSLDRNKQEAKWVFYAESWALVHYLIQGNGGSRLPQLNSFLGLFAKNTPTEQAFAEAFQTDIPTMEKELRRYVEGHSFMGQIATFEQKLAFDSDMRAAPLTDAEAEGYLGDLLLHTNRPEDASARLEHALQLDPNLSAARASLGMARLRQKRFDEAKEQLRQAVAAGAQNYLAHYYYAYALSREGMDETGRVRGYDAETLRAMRGSLLKSIELRPDFPESYHLLAFVDLVTGDKLDEGVQLLARARSLSPGNERFAFVLAQLYLRQENYEAARKTLEPLAHDNADPQMRANAQSLLASIETVQEQAARYKAAREAYEKGGGDAGGPPRLMRRGDGDASAGAQGRQADRSDEELASDAFSSALNDALRKPLAGETRARGVLTRIECSARGIVFVVRVGESLLRLAVKSFDEVHIMAFTPEAGGELTCGPRKTESPVVVTYRAAPDARAKTDGAITALEFVPANFQLKQ
;
A
#
# COMPACT_ATOMS: atom_id res chain seq x y z
N MET A 1 42.38 55.98 43.22
CA MET A 1 42.65 54.90 42.23
C MET A 1 41.88 53.60 42.50
N ARG A 2 41.68 53.13 43.75
CA ARG A 2 40.96 51.87 44.03
C ARG A 2 39.44 51.86 43.71
N ARG A 3 38.73 52.99 43.84
CA ARG A 3 37.28 53.07 43.54
C ARG A 3 36.97 53.06 42.03
N SER A 4 37.87 53.62 41.22
CA SER A 4 37.76 53.63 39.75
C SER A 4 38.04 52.25 39.15
N ALA A 5 38.93 51.47 39.77
CA ALA A 5 39.24 50.11 39.33
C ALA A 5 38.08 49.11 39.58
N LEU A 6 37.36 49.23 40.70
CA LEU A 6 36.18 48.40 40.96
C LEU A 6 35.00 48.72 40.03
N ALA A 7 34.80 49.99 39.69
CA ALA A 7 33.76 50.39 38.74
C ALA A 7 34.05 49.88 37.33
N LEU A 8 35.32 49.90 36.90
CA LEU A 8 35.75 49.36 35.62
C LEU A 8 35.63 47.82 35.57
N PHE A 9 35.94 47.14 36.66
CA PHE A 9 35.80 45.67 36.76
C PHE A 9 34.34 45.22 36.77
N ALA A 10 33.46 45.95 37.46
CA ALA A 10 32.01 45.69 37.45
C ALA A 10 31.39 45.95 36.06
N LEU A 11 31.86 46.97 35.33
CA LEU A 11 31.41 47.26 33.96
C LEU A 11 31.87 46.19 32.96
N ILE A 12 33.09 45.67 33.13
CA ILE A 12 33.64 44.56 32.31
C ILE A 12 32.89 43.25 32.61
N CYS A 13 32.52 42.98 33.88
CA CYS A 13 31.68 41.83 34.22
C CYS A 13 30.23 41.96 33.71
N LEU A 14 29.66 43.17 33.65
CA LEU A 14 28.35 43.42 33.05
C LEU A 14 28.38 43.32 31.51
N LEU A 15 29.49 43.68 30.87
CA LEU A 15 29.69 43.49 29.42
C LEU A 15 30.00 42.02 29.06
N LEU A 16 30.57 41.23 29.97
CA LEU A 16 30.79 39.79 29.81
C LEU A 16 29.55 38.94 30.17
N ALA A 17 28.57 39.51 30.87
CA ALA A 17 27.31 38.86 31.22
C ALA A 17 26.17 39.12 30.21
N ALA A 18 26.40 39.96 29.20
CA ALA A 18 25.54 40.03 28.02
C ALA A 18 25.83 38.81 27.12
N GLN A 19 25.47 37.62 27.58
CA GLN A 19 25.20 36.53 26.66
C GLN A 19 24.06 37.04 25.78
N ALA A 20 24.39 37.41 24.53
CA ALA A 20 23.38 37.63 23.52
C ALA A 20 22.50 36.39 23.53
N ALA A 21 21.23 36.53 23.92
CA ALA A 21 20.25 35.48 23.71
C ALA A 21 20.41 35.04 22.25
N PRO A 22 20.52 33.74 21.95
CA PRO A 22 20.74 33.29 20.58
C PRO A 22 19.69 33.97 19.71
N ALA A 23 20.16 34.72 18.71
CA ALA A 23 19.26 35.44 17.81
C ALA A 23 18.27 34.41 17.26
N LYS A 24 16.98 34.71 17.44
CA LYS A 24 15.90 33.82 17.01
C LYS A 24 16.09 33.47 15.54
N ASP A 25 16.01 32.19 15.22
CA ASP A 25 16.17 31.72 13.85
C ASP A 25 15.12 32.36 12.94
N THR A 26 15.57 32.97 11.84
CA THR A 26 14.68 33.50 10.82
C THR A 26 14.43 32.41 9.79
N TRP A 27 13.18 32.00 9.64
CA TRP A 27 12.78 31.01 8.64
C TRP A 27 12.39 31.68 7.34
N THR A 28 12.87 31.14 6.22
CA THR A 28 12.58 31.63 4.87
C THR A 28 12.06 30.49 4.03
N SER A 29 11.10 30.78 3.16
CA SER A 29 10.67 29.90 2.09
C SER A 29 11.22 30.36 0.75
N VAL A 30 11.48 29.43 -0.15
CA VAL A 30 11.82 29.67 -1.55
C VAL A 30 10.97 28.74 -2.40
N ARG A 31 10.15 29.29 -3.30
CA ARG A 31 9.39 28.50 -4.27
C ARG A 31 10.11 28.49 -5.61
N SER A 32 10.38 27.30 -6.13
CA SER A 32 10.80 27.07 -7.50
C SER A 32 9.69 26.37 -8.29
N LYS A 33 9.95 26.09 -9.57
CA LYS A 33 9.04 25.41 -10.49
C LYS A 33 8.53 24.07 -9.96
N ASN A 34 9.42 23.25 -9.40
CA ASN A 34 9.09 21.87 -8.98
C ASN A 34 9.24 21.64 -7.47
N PHE A 35 9.81 22.58 -6.72
CA PHE A 35 10.11 22.41 -5.29
C PHE A 35 9.60 23.58 -4.46
N PHE A 36 9.17 23.27 -3.24
CA PHE A 36 8.94 24.27 -2.20
C PHE A 36 9.98 24.08 -1.12
N LEU A 37 10.86 25.04 -0.94
CA LEU A 37 11.94 24.97 0.03
C LEU A 37 11.63 25.85 1.22
N ILE A 38 12.01 25.40 2.41
CA ILE A 38 11.96 26.16 3.66
C ILE A 38 13.27 25.96 4.41
N GLY A 39 13.64 26.89 5.29
CA GLY A 39 14.84 26.72 6.08
C GLY A 39 15.17 27.88 6.99
N ASN A 40 15.97 27.62 8.02
CA ASN A 40 16.67 28.62 8.81
C ASN A 40 18.10 28.91 8.28
N ALA A 41 18.49 28.28 7.17
CA ALA A 41 19.67 28.63 6.40
C ALA A 41 19.51 29.99 5.70
N SER A 42 20.62 30.55 5.20
CA SER A 42 20.55 31.80 4.46
C SER A 42 19.73 31.62 3.17
N GLU A 43 18.99 32.65 2.74
CA GLU A 43 18.23 32.61 1.48
C GLU A 43 19.12 32.18 0.30
N LYS A 44 20.38 32.63 0.29
CA LYS A 44 21.38 32.24 -0.72
C LYS A 44 21.59 30.73 -0.74
N ASP A 45 21.76 30.09 0.42
CA ASP A 45 21.97 28.64 0.49
C ASP A 45 20.70 27.89 0.07
N ILE A 46 19.52 28.35 0.49
CA ILE A 46 18.24 27.74 0.09
C ILE A 46 18.07 27.82 -1.44
N ARG A 47 18.37 28.97 -2.06
CA ARG A 47 18.35 29.12 -3.54
C ARG A 47 19.37 28.25 -4.24
N GLN A 48 20.56 28.06 -3.65
CA GLN A 48 21.58 27.18 -4.21
C GLN A 48 21.10 25.72 -4.21
N VAL A 49 20.45 25.27 -3.14
CA VAL A 49 19.83 23.95 -3.06
C VAL A 49 18.74 23.79 -4.13
N ALA A 50 17.83 24.76 -4.22
CA ALA A 50 16.78 24.78 -5.23
C ALA A 50 17.35 24.68 -6.65
N THR A 51 18.41 25.44 -6.93
CA THR A 51 19.09 25.46 -8.24
C THR A 51 19.65 24.09 -8.60
N ARG A 52 20.34 23.43 -7.68
CA ARG A 52 20.91 22.08 -7.89
C ARG A 52 19.82 21.06 -8.19
N LEU A 53 18.71 21.08 -7.45
CA LEU A 53 17.59 20.16 -7.64
C LEU A 53 16.85 20.40 -8.97
N GLU A 54 16.62 21.65 -9.36
CA GLU A 54 16.00 21.99 -10.65
C GLU A 54 16.89 21.57 -11.82
N GLN A 55 18.21 21.85 -11.74
CA GLN A 55 19.17 21.45 -12.76
C GLN A 55 19.25 19.92 -12.91
N PHE A 56 19.26 19.19 -11.78
CA PHE A 56 19.21 17.73 -11.80
C PHE A 56 17.94 17.22 -12.48
N ARG A 57 16.77 17.72 -12.07
CA ARG A 57 15.48 17.31 -12.63
C ARG A 57 15.40 17.59 -14.13
N ASP A 58 15.84 18.77 -14.57
CA ASP A 58 15.85 19.16 -15.98
C ASP A 58 16.81 18.28 -16.80
N ALA A 59 18.04 18.08 -16.32
CA ALA A 59 19.00 17.21 -16.98
C ALA A 59 18.47 15.77 -17.10
N PHE A 60 17.94 15.21 -16.01
CA PHE A 60 17.35 13.87 -15.99
C PHE A 60 16.18 13.77 -16.99
N SER A 61 15.25 14.73 -16.97
CA SER A 61 14.10 14.73 -17.89
C SER A 61 14.52 14.79 -19.36
N ARG A 62 15.57 15.54 -19.70
CA ARG A 62 16.09 15.63 -21.08
C ARG A 62 16.76 14.33 -21.53
N LEU A 63 17.47 13.64 -20.64
CA LEU A 63 18.10 12.35 -20.94
C LEU A 63 17.07 11.24 -21.18
N PHE A 64 15.86 11.40 -20.63
CA PHE A 64 14.75 10.48 -20.77
C PHE A 64 13.54 11.14 -21.46
N ALA A 65 13.76 11.85 -22.57
CA ALA A 65 12.74 12.65 -23.27
C ALA A 65 11.48 11.88 -23.72
N GLY A 66 11.53 10.54 -23.79
CA GLY A 66 10.37 9.68 -24.07
C GLY A 66 9.48 9.39 -22.86
N ALA A 67 9.84 9.85 -21.66
CA ALA A 67 9.16 9.59 -20.40
C ALA A 67 8.69 10.90 -19.75
N SER A 68 7.50 10.87 -19.12
CA SER A 68 6.98 12.00 -18.33
C SER A 68 7.25 11.75 -16.86
N PHE A 69 8.03 12.63 -16.22
CA PHE A 69 8.39 12.55 -14.80
C PHE A 69 7.60 13.53 -13.94
N ASN A 70 6.34 13.78 -14.28
CA ASN A 70 5.46 14.59 -13.45
C ASN A 70 5.09 13.77 -12.21
N SER A 71 5.47 14.26 -11.03
CA SER A 71 4.98 13.69 -9.78
C SER A 71 3.75 14.47 -9.32
N PRO A 72 2.62 13.80 -9.04
CA PRO A 72 1.49 14.46 -8.42
C PRO A 72 1.76 14.77 -6.93
N VAL A 73 2.78 14.17 -6.33
CA VAL A 73 3.13 14.41 -4.92
C VAL A 73 4.14 15.57 -4.86
N PRO A 74 3.79 16.71 -4.22
CA PRO A 74 4.71 17.83 -4.07
C PRO A 74 5.93 17.44 -3.25
N THR A 75 7.08 18.06 -3.54
CA THR A 75 8.32 17.87 -2.78
C THR A 75 8.66 19.13 -2.00
N THR A 76 8.66 19.01 -0.68
CA THR A 76 9.10 20.04 0.26
C THR A 76 10.56 19.80 0.66
N VAL A 77 11.40 20.82 0.60
CA VAL A 77 12.82 20.73 0.97
C VAL A 77 13.07 21.53 2.24
N VAL A 78 13.63 20.92 3.28
CA VAL A 78 13.98 21.59 4.53
C VAL A 78 15.49 21.75 4.63
N VAL A 79 15.96 23.00 4.57
CA VAL A 79 17.38 23.36 4.57
C VAL A 79 17.77 23.94 5.92
N PHE A 80 18.52 23.17 6.70
CA PHE A 80 19.00 23.56 8.01
C PHE A 80 20.34 24.30 7.90
N LYS A 81 20.54 25.36 8.68
CA LYS A 81 21.79 26.13 8.66
C LYS A 81 23.00 25.40 9.26
N SER A 82 22.75 24.43 10.13
CA SER A 82 23.78 23.68 10.84
C SER A 82 23.30 22.31 11.28
N ASP A 83 24.26 21.41 11.52
CA ASP A 83 24.00 20.07 12.04
C ASP A 83 23.22 20.10 13.35
N SER A 84 23.53 21.06 14.23
CA SER A 84 22.82 21.24 15.50
C SER A 84 21.34 21.55 15.32
N SER A 85 20.98 22.38 14.34
CA SER A 85 19.56 22.67 14.04
C SER A 85 18.86 21.51 13.32
N TYR A 86 19.62 20.68 12.61
CA TYR A 86 19.11 19.55 11.85
C TYR A 86 18.91 18.29 12.70
N LYS A 87 19.77 18.06 13.70
CA LYS A 87 19.80 16.87 14.56
C LYS A 87 18.43 16.38 15.06
N PRO A 88 17.47 17.24 15.48
CA PRO A 88 16.15 16.78 15.92
C PRO A 88 15.30 16.14 14.82
N PHE A 89 15.63 16.36 13.55
CA PHE A 89 14.88 15.93 12.37
C PHE A 89 15.60 14.87 11.54
N LYS A 90 16.80 14.46 11.97
CA LYS A 90 17.51 13.35 11.34
C LYS A 90 16.78 12.01 11.63
N PRO A 91 16.95 11.00 10.76
CA PRO A 91 16.35 9.69 10.96
C PRO A 91 16.88 9.06 12.25
N VAL A 92 16.06 8.21 12.88
CA VAL A 92 16.45 7.45 14.07
C VAL A 92 16.48 5.98 13.70
N VAL A 93 17.66 5.37 13.77
CA VAL A 93 17.90 3.94 13.49
C VAL A 93 18.32 3.28 14.79
N ASP A 94 17.58 2.24 15.21
CA ASP A 94 17.83 1.52 16.47
C ASP A 94 17.94 2.43 17.70
N GLY A 95 17.10 3.46 17.76
CA GLY A 95 17.07 4.44 18.85
C GLY A 95 18.22 5.45 18.85
N LYS A 96 19.10 5.43 17.83
CA LYS A 96 20.19 6.40 17.66
C LYS A 96 19.90 7.31 16.48
N VAL A 97 20.20 8.60 16.66
CA VAL A 97 20.13 9.57 15.57
C VAL A 97 21.21 9.21 14.55
N ASP A 98 20.79 8.98 13.31
CA ASP A 98 21.70 8.68 12.22
C ASP A 98 22.48 9.95 11.82
N ASP A 99 23.75 9.80 11.50
CA ASP A 99 24.60 10.95 11.17
C ASP A 99 24.66 11.22 9.66
N VAL A 100 23.52 11.62 9.10
CA VAL A 100 23.39 11.95 7.68
C VAL A 100 23.50 13.45 7.41
N ALA A 101 24.07 13.82 6.28
CA ALA A 101 24.10 15.21 5.79
C ALA A 101 22.77 15.63 5.14
N GLY A 102 21.98 14.67 4.68
CA GLY A 102 20.66 14.86 4.09
C GLY A 102 19.97 13.51 3.82
N TYR A 103 18.65 13.51 3.69
CA TYR A 103 17.88 12.32 3.30
C TYR A 103 16.59 12.71 2.56
N PHE A 104 16.00 11.72 1.89
CA PHE A 104 14.69 11.81 1.23
C PHE A 104 13.68 10.97 2.00
N GLN A 105 12.48 11.48 2.19
CA GLN A 105 11.36 10.80 2.84
C GLN A 105 10.15 10.85 1.89
N PRO A 106 9.78 9.72 1.26
CA PRO A 106 8.60 9.66 0.42
C PRO A 106 7.30 9.72 1.25
N GLY A 107 6.23 10.18 0.63
CA GLY A 107 4.86 10.16 1.18
C GLY A 107 3.79 10.03 0.10
N GLU A 108 2.54 9.76 0.49
CA GLU A 108 1.39 9.71 -0.46
C GLU A 108 0.90 11.13 -0.84
N ASP A 109 1.20 12.11 0.00
CA ASP A 109 0.68 13.47 0.00
C ASP A 109 1.78 14.53 -0.11
N VAL A 110 2.95 14.28 0.48
CA VAL A 110 4.15 15.12 0.35
C VAL A 110 5.41 14.27 0.43
N ASN A 111 6.40 14.62 -0.39
CA ASN A 111 7.77 14.13 -0.26
C ASN A 111 8.61 15.17 0.49
N TYR A 112 9.51 14.72 1.36
CA TYR A 112 10.47 15.58 2.01
C TYR A 112 11.89 15.30 1.54
N ILE A 113 12.63 16.36 1.25
CA ILE A 113 14.09 16.34 1.21
C ILE A 113 14.57 17.16 2.39
N THR A 114 15.50 16.65 3.17
CA THR A 114 16.09 17.43 4.27
C THR A 114 17.60 17.40 4.17
N LEU A 115 18.25 18.51 4.49
CA LEU A 115 19.71 18.62 4.47
C LEU A 115 20.20 19.79 5.32
N THR A 116 21.49 19.75 5.65
CA THR A 116 22.20 20.90 6.22
C THR A 116 23.00 21.64 5.14
N SER A 117 23.06 22.97 5.20
CA SER A 117 23.95 23.80 4.38
C SER A 117 25.37 23.88 4.94
N GLU A 118 25.58 23.38 6.16
CA GLU A 118 26.91 23.28 6.76
C GLU A 118 27.79 22.32 5.96
N ARG A 119 29.02 22.76 5.65
CA ARG A 119 29.96 21.96 4.87
C ARG A 119 30.40 20.72 5.65
N ARG A 120 30.10 19.54 5.11
CA ARG A 120 30.54 18.24 5.66
C ARG A 120 31.52 17.54 4.70
N ALA A 121 32.11 16.43 5.17
CA ALA A 121 32.99 15.60 4.35
C ALA A 121 32.22 14.88 3.23
N GLU A 122 30.96 14.52 3.48
CA GLU A 122 30.05 13.89 2.52
C GLU A 122 29.13 14.94 1.89
N ASP A 123 28.99 14.92 0.56
CA ASP A 123 28.03 15.78 -0.15
C ASP A 123 26.61 15.22 0.04
N PRO A 124 25.68 15.95 0.70
CA PRO A 124 24.31 15.46 0.90
C PRO A 124 23.58 15.17 -0.41
N PHE A 125 23.99 15.81 -1.51
CA PHE A 125 23.30 15.66 -2.79
C PHE A 125 23.47 14.28 -3.42
N ALA A 126 24.52 13.53 -3.10
CA ALA A 126 24.66 12.17 -3.62
C ALA A 126 23.48 11.29 -3.18
N VAL A 127 23.16 11.31 -1.88
CA VAL A 127 22.01 10.59 -1.31
C VAL A 127 20.69 11.16 -1.84
N ILE A 128 20.56 12.49 -1.89
CA ILE A 128 19.32 13.13 -2.37
C ILE A 128 19.03 12.77 -3.83
N TYR A 129 20.03 12.82 -4.71
CA TYR A 129 19.86 12.45 -6.11
C TYR A 129 19.54 10.97 -6.26
N HIS A 130 20.22 10.09 -5.52
CA HIS A 130 19.94 8.65 -5.50
C HIS A 130 18.45 8.38 -5.21
N GLU A 131 17.96 8.88 -4.07
CA GLU A 131 16.56 8.67 -3.67
C GLU A 131 15.57 9.37 -4.62
N TYR A 132 15.95 10.52 -5.16
CA TYR A 132 15.09 11.23 -6.10
C TYR A 132 14.95 10.46 -7.43
N VAL A 133 15.99 9.75 -7.89
CA VAL A 133 15.87 8.84 -9.05
C VAL A 133 14.85 7.75 -8.76
N HIS A 134 14.91 7.11 -7.60
CA HIS A 134 13.89 6.11 -7.23
C HIS A 134 12.48 6.69 -7.30
N GLN A 135 12.27 7.92 -6.82
CA GLN A 135 10.96 8.55 -6.90
C GLN A 135 10.53 8.81 -8.36
N LEU A 136 11.43 9.31 -9.21
CA LEU A 136 11.14 9.57 -10.62
C LEU A 136 10.81 8.28 -11.36
N VAL A 137 11.58 7.22 -11.13
CA VAL A 137 11.34 5.89 -11.72
C VAL A 137 10.03 5.29 -11.22
N ALA A 138 9.79 5.29 -9.91
CA ALA A 138 8.59 4.71 -9.31
C ALA A 138 7.31 5.40 -9.78
N ASN A 139 7.31 6.74 -9.92
CA ASN A 139 6.14 7.48 -10.38
C ASN A 139 5.79 7.16 -11.85
N THR A 140 6.80 6.98 -12.69
CA THR A 140 6.62 6.84 -14.13
C THR A 140 6.45 5.39 -14.57
N LEU A 141 7.26 4.48 -14.02
CA LEU A 141 7.33 3.06 -14.43
C LEU A 141 6.70 2.10 -13.40
N GLY A 142 6.48 2.55 -12.16
CA GLY A 142 6.06 1.67 -11.06
C GLY A 142 7.23 0.92 -10.43
N ARG A 143 7.11 0.55 -9.16
CA ARG A 143 8.20 -0.14 -8.43
C ARG A 143 8.53 -1.52 -9.01
N GLY A 144 7.52 -2.26 -9.50
CA GLY A 144 7.71 -3.54 -10.19
C GLY A 144 7.97 -3.42 -11.71
N GLY A 145 7.94 -2.20 -12.26
CA GLY A 145 8.08 -1.98 -13.71
C GLY A 145 9.52 -2.06 -14.23
N VAL A 146 10.50 -2.11 -13.34
CA VAL A 146 11.92 -2.24 -13.67
C VAL A 146 12.60 -3.26 -12.76
N PRO A 147 13.67 -3.93 -13.23
CA PRO A 147 14.46 -4.83 -12.38
C PRO A 147 15.09 -4.08 -11.19
N PRO A 148 15.12 -4.65 -9.98
CA PRO A 148 15.72 -4.00 -8.81
C PRO A 148 17.18 -3.57 -9.01
N TRP A 149 18.02 -4.44 -9.60
CA TRP A 149 19.41 -4.09 -9.90
C TRP A 149 19.53 -2.88 -10.83
N PHE A 150 18.59 -2.72 -11.77
CA PHE A 150 18.61 -1.60 -12.70
C PHE A 150 18.20 -0.32 -11.98
N ASN A 151 17.12 -0.36 -11.19
CA ASN A 151 16.65 0.79 -10.43
C ASN A 151 17.73 1.33 -9.48
N GLU A 152 18.37 0.44 -8.71
CA GLU A 152 19.47 0.76 -7.79
C GLU A 152 20.72 1.24 -8.53
N GLY A 153 21.14 0.51 -9.57
CA GLY A 153 22.31 0.89 -10.35
C GLY A 153 22.13 2.24 -11.06
N LEU A 154 20.91 2.55 -11.52
CA LEU A 154 20.56 3.84 -12.12
C LEU A 154 20.62 4.96 -11.07
N ALA A 155 20.04 4.74 -9.88
CA ALA A 155 20.10 5.69 -8.78
C ALA A 155 21.55 6.00 -8.38
N GLU A 156 22.40 4.97 -8.24
CA GLU A 156 23.82 5.13 -7.97
C GLU A 156 24.57 5.85 -9.11
N TYR A 157 24.30 5.52 -10.36
CA TYR A 157 24.92 6.17 -11.51
C TYR A 157 24.65 7.68 -11.53
N TYR A 158 23.40 8.09 -11.31
CA TYR A 158 22.98 9.49 -11.29
C TYR A 158 23.25 10.20 -9.95
N SER A 159 23.51 9.47 -8.85
CA SER A 159 23.94 10.05 -7.56
C SER A 159 25.18 10.93 -7.70
N THR A 160 26.00 10.65 -8.72
CA THR A 160 27.26 11.34 -9.00
C THR A 160 27.11 12.57 -9.89
N PHE A 161 25.87 13.00 -10.16
CA PHE A 161 25.54 14.13 -11.03
C PHE A 161 26.27 15.40 -10.60
N GLU A 162 26.97 16.02 -11.55
CA GLU A 162 27.68 17.27 -11.34
C GLU A 162 27.45 18.22 -12.52
N VAL A 163 27.14 19.48 -12.22
CA VAL A 163 27.04 20.54 -13.23
C VAL A 163 28.43 21.14 -13.45
N ARG A 164 28.96 21.06 -14.67
CA ARG A 164 30.27 21.64 -15.04
C ARG A 164 30.15 23.07 -15.52
N ASP A 165 29.16 23.32 -16.36
CA ASP A 165 28.77 24.65 -16.83
C ASP A 165 27.25 24.68 -17.07
N ASP A 166 26.73 25.77 -17.63
CA ASP A 166 25.29 25.93 -17.84
C ASP A 166 24.70 24.96 -18.87
N ARG A 167 25.50 24.19 -19.61
CA ARG A 167 25.05 23.24 -20.65
C ARG A 167 25.64 21.85 -20.51
N LYS A 168 26.65 21.66 -19.66
CA LYS A 168 27.39 20.42 -19.50
C LYS A 168 27.24 19.87 -18.11
N VAL A 169 26.90 18.59 -18.06
CA VAL A 169 26.84 17.81 -16.82
C VAL A 169 27.77 16.61 -16.93
N VAL A 170 28.25 16.15 -15.79
CA VAL A 170 28.99 14.89 -15.66
C VAL A 170 28.06 13.87 -15.03
N LEU A 171 28.03 12.68 -15.62
CA LEU A 171 27.20 11.55 -15.21
C LEU A 171 28.06 10.32 -15.00
N GLY A 172 27.70 9.48 -14.03
CA GLY A 172 28.40 8.22 -13.78
C GLY A 172 29.88 8.41 -13.43
N ASN A 173 30.22 9.39 -12.60
CA ASN A 173 31.57 9.46 -12.04
C ASN A 173 31.86 8.19 -11.21
N LEU A 174 33.15 7.92 -11.01
CA LEU A 174 33.60 6.81 -10.17
C LEU A 174 33.11 6.97 -8.73
N ILE A 175 32.43 5.95 -8.21
CA ILE A 175 32.16 5.79 -6.79
C ILE A 175 33.28 4.94 -6.19
N ALA A 176 34.31 5.59 -5.65
CA ALA A 176 35.54 4.91 -5.19
C ALA A 176 35.27 3.81 -4.16
N ARG A 177 34.35 4.05 -3.22
CA ARG A 177 33.93 3.07 -2.21
C ARG A 177 33.33 1.80 -2.82
N HIS A 178 32.54 1.93 -3.89
CA HIS A 178 31.92 0.78 -4.57
C HIS A 178 32.98 -0.02 -5.30
N LEU A 179 33.85 0.65 -6.07
CA LEU A 179 34.92 -0.05 -6.77
C LEU A 179 35.86 -0.77 -5.80
N GLN A 180 36.19 -0.15 -4.67
CA GLN A 180 36.99 -0.79 -3.63
C GLN A 180 36.29 -2.03 -3.07
N LEU A 181 35.01 -1.91 -2.71
CA LEU A 181 34.20 -3.02 -2.20
C LEU A 181 34.16 -4.18 -3.20
N LEU A 182 33.84 -3.91 -4.47
CA LEU A 182 33.73 -4.95 -5.51
C LEU A 182 35.07 -5.67 -5.80
N ARG A 183 36.20 -5.00 -5.56
CA ARG A 183 37.54 -5.60 -5.72
C ARG A 183 37.98 -6.42 -4.50
N GLN A 184 37.39 -6.15 -3.34
CA GLN A 184 37.72 -6.81 -2.08
C GLN A 184 36.73 -7.93 -1.74
N SER A 185 35.52 -7.85 -2.27
CA SER A 185 34.44 -8.81 -2.04
C SER A 185 34.24 -9.72 -3.26
N LYS A 186 33.59 -10.87 -3.03
CA LYS A 186 33.13 -11.73 -4.11
C LYS A 186 31.85 -11.13 -4.71
N LEU A 187 31.85 -10.92 -6.03
CA LEU A 187 30.66 -10.52 -6.79
C LEU A 187 29.52 -11.54 -6.62
N ILE A 188 28.29 -11.04 -6.59
CA ILE A 188 27.06 -11.81 -6.70
C ILE A 188 27.08 -12.45 -8.10
N PRO A 189 26.82 -13.76 -8.25
CA PRO A 189 26.68 -14.36 -9.57
C PRO A 189 25.65 -13.58 -10.41
N LEU A 190 25.97 -13.22 -11.66
CA LEU A 190 25.14 -12.29 -12.43
C LEU A 190 23.71 -12.82 -12.61
N LYS A 191 23.54 -14.14 -12.77
CA LYS A 191 22.22 -14.77 -12.79
C LYS A 191 21.42 -14.45 -11.53
N GLN A 192 22.04 -14.58 -10.36
CA GLN A 192 21.40 -14.26 -9.09
C GLN A 192 21.09 -12.77 -8.99
N LEU A 193 22.00 -11.88 -9.42
CA LEU A 193 21.79 -10.43 -9.43
C LEU A 193 20.56 -10.03 -10.26
N LEU A 194 20.40 -10.64 -11.44
CA LEU A 194 19.26 -10.39 -12.35
C LEU A 194 17.92 -10.92 -11.81
N GLU A 195 17.96 -11.91 -10.92
CA GLU A 195 16.80 -12.54 -10.28
C GLU A 195 16.49 -11.98 -8.89
N VAL A 196 17.28 -11.00 -8.41
CA VAL A 196 17.01 -10.35 -7.12
C VAL A 196 15.63 -9.71 -7.16
N ASN A 197 14.80 -10.10 -6.21
CA ASN A 197 13.66 -9.32 -5.76
C ASN A 197 14.01 -8.77 -4.36
N ASP A 198 13.33 -7.71 -3.91
CA ASP A 198 13.63 -7.02 -2.64
C ASP A 198 13.71 -7.95 -1.41
N TYR A 199 13.23 -9.19 -1.54
CA TYR A 199 13.07 -10.18 -0.47
C TYR A 199 14.12 -11.32 -0.51
N SER A 200 14.95 -11.44 -1.55
CA SER A 200 15.83 -12.62 -1.75
C SER A 200 17.29 -12.45 -1.30
N LEU A 201 17.71 -11.25 -0.91
CA LEU A 201 19.09 -10.97 -0.49
C LEU A 201 19.39 -11.43 0.96
N ASP A 202 19.32 -12.73 1.24
CA ASP A 202 19.58 -13.28 2.60
C ASP A 202 20.82 -14.17 2.69
N ARG A 203 22.00 -13.56 2.53
CA ARG A 203 23.28 -14.12 3.04
C ARG A 203 24.20 -12.99 3.51
N ASN A 204 24.28 -12.80 4.83
CA ASN A 204 24.98 -11.72 5.55
C ASN A 204 24.41 -10.31 5.26
N LYS A 205 23.21 -10.07 5.81
CA LYS A 205 22.22 -8.98 5.54
C LYS A 205 22.74 -7.58 5.21
N GLN A 206 23.90 -7.17 5.71
CA GLN A 206 24.41 -5.82 5.47
C GLN A 206 25.50 -5.79 4.40
N GLU A 207 26.47 -6.70 4.45
CA GLU A 207 27.54 -6.79 3.44
C GLU A 207 26.97 -7.11 2.05
N ALA A 208 26.03 -8.06 1.96
CA ALA A 208 25.38 -8.40 0.69
C ALA A 208 24.59 -7.23 0.10
N LYS A 209 23.98 -6.39 0.94
CA LYS A 209 23.26 -5.19 0.48
C LYS A 209 24.20 -4.17 -0.15
N TRP A 210 25.35 -3.90 0.48
CA TRP A 210 26.37 -3.01 -0.07
C TRP A 210 26.97 -3.55 -1.37
N VAL A 211 27.24 -4.85 -1.44
CA VAL A 211 27.74 -5.49 -2.67
C VAL A 211 26.68 -5.42 -3.77
N PHE A 212 25.40 -5.64 -3.46
CA PHE A 212 24.30 -5.50 -4.41
C PHE A 212 24.22 -4.10 -5.00
N TYR A 213 24.31 -3.05 -4.18
CA TYR A 213 24.31 -1.66 -4.66
C TYR A 213 25.53 -1.36 -5.52
N ALA A 214 26.72 -1.76 -5.06
CA ALA A 214 27.95 -1.54 -5.80
C ALA A 214 27.96 -2.30 -7.14
N GLU A 215 27.49 -3.55 -7.18
CA GLU A 215 27.50 -4.37 -8.38
C GLU A 215 26.43 -3.93 -9.38
N SER A 216 25.26 -3.53 -8.88
CA SER A 216 24.20 -2.89 -9.67
C SER A 216 24.70 -1.61 -10.35
N TRP A 217 25.41 -0.76 -9.60
CA TRP A 217 26.09 0.41 -10.15
C TRP A 217 27.09 0.02 -11.25
N ALA A 218 27.95 -0.97 -11.00
CA ALA A 218 28.96 -1.38 -11.97
C ALA A 218 28.35 -1.95 -13.25
N LEU A 219 27.26 -2.73 -13.14
CA LEU A 219 26.54 -3.27 -14.29
C LEU A 219 25.87 -2.15 -15.09
N VAL A 220 25.13 -1.23 -14.45
CA VAL A 220 24.52 -0.09 -15.15
C VAL A 220 25.57 0.79 -15.79
N HIS A 221 26.66 1.08 -15.09
CA HIS A 221 27.78 1.86 -15.63
C HIS A 221 28.40 1.19 -16.86
N TYR A 222 28.68 -0.11 -16.78
CA TYR A 222 29.17 -0.91 -17.91
C TYR A 222 28.20 -0.89 -19.10
N LEU A 223 26.90 -1.05 -18.86
CA LEU A 223 25.89 -1.10 -19.92
C LEU A 223 25.67 0.27 -20.59
N ILE A 224 25.81 1.37 -19.85
CA ILE A 224 25.64 2.73 -20.40
C ILE A 224 26.92 3.23 -21.09
N GLN A 225 28.09 3.04 -20.46
CA GLN A 225 29.34 3.69 -20.90
C GLN A 225 30.44 2.70 -21.30
N GLY A 226 30.38 1.47 -20.79
CA GLY A 226 31.36 0.43 -21.10
C GLY A 226 31.48 0.17 -22.59
N ASN A 227 32.70 -0.11 -23.06
CA ASN A 227 33.00 -0.34 -24.47
C ASN A 227 32.43 0.75 -25.40
N GLY A 228 32.49 2.02 -24.98
CA GLY A 228 31.98 3.16 -25.76
C GLY A 228 30.45 3.25 -25.81
N GLY A 229 29.74 2.67 -24.84
CA GLY A 229 28.27 2.69 -24.77
C GLY A 229 27.55 1.75 -25.74
N SER A 230 28.27 0.77 -26.31
CA SER A 230 27.73 -0.18 -27.30
C SER A 230 26.60 -1.06 -26.75
N ARG A 231 26.51 -1.23 -25.42
CA ARG A 231 25.49 -2.03 -24.73
C ARG A 231 24.19 -1.25 -24.43
N LEU A 232 24.17 0.08 -24.55
CA LEU A 232 23.01 0.90 -24.17
C LEU A 232 21.73 0.56 -24.97
N PRO A 233 21.76 0.35 -26.30
CA PRO A 233 20.57 -0.09 -27.03
C PRO A 233 20.06 -1.46 -26.59
N GLN A 234 20.96 -2.37 -26.19
CA GLN A 234 20.61 -3.69 -25.69
C GLN A 234 19.95 -3.61 -24.32
N LEU A 235 20.45 -2.74 -23.43
CA LEU A 235 19.80 -2.45 -22.15
C LEU A 235 18.37 -1.94 -22.36
N ASN A 236 18.15 -1.00 -23.30
CA ASN A 236 16.80 -0.52 -23.61
C ASN A 236 15.89 -1.65 -24.13
N SER A 237 16.42 -2.54 -24.97
CA SER A 237 15.69 -3.74 -25.43
C SER A 237 15.31 -4.66 -24.27
N PHE A 238 16.26 -4.91 -23.36
CA PHE A 238 16.04 -5.74 -22.17
C PHE A 238 14.94 -5.17 -21.28
N LEU A 239 14.97 -3.87 -20.99
CA LEU A 239 13.93 -3.21 -20.19
C LEU A 239 12.56 -3.26 -20.89
N GLY A 240 12.52 -3.15 -22.22
CA GLY A 240 11.30 -3.30 -22.99
C GLY A 240 10.71 -4.71 -22.95
N LEU A 241 11.55 -5.75 -22.94
CA LEU A 241 11.12 -7.16 -22.78
C LEU A 241 10.69 -7.45 -21.33
N PHE A 242 11.41 -6.88 -20.36
CA PHE A 242 11.07 -6.98 -18.94
C PHE A 242 9.70 -6.35 -18.66
N ALA A 243 9.43 -5.16 -19.19
CA ALA A 243 8.13 -4.49 -19.08
C ALA A 243 6.97 -5.25 -19.76
N LYS A 244 7.28 -6.18 -20.66
CA LYS A 244 6.33 -7.13 -21.27
C LYS A 244 6.23 -8.45 -20.50
N ASN A 245 6.82 -8.54 -19.31
CA ASN A 245 6.87 -9.74 -18.47
C ASN A 245 7.53 -10.95 -19.15
N THR A 246 8.49 -10.70 -20.05
CA THR A 246 9.30 -11.79 -20.62
C THR A 246 10.22 -12.35 -19.52
N PRO A 247 10.33 -13.69 -19.35
CA PRO A 247 11.21 -14.27 -18.33
C PRO A 247 12.64 -13.74 -18.45
N THR A 248 13.27 -13.41 -17.31
CA THR A 248 14.56 -12.69 -17.27
C THR A 248 15.65 -13.32 -18.14
N GLU A 249 15.81 -14.64 -18.11
CA GLU A 249 16.82 -15.32 -18.94
C GLU A 249 16.52 -15.19 -20.45
N GLN A 250 15.24 -15.30 -20.84
CA GLN A 250 14.82 -15.12 -22.22
C GLN A 250 15.02 -13.68 -22.68
N ALA A 251 14.57 -12.71 -21.87
CA ALA A 251 14.75 -11.29 -22.12
C ALA A 251 16.23 -10.93 -22.26
N PHE A 252 17.09 -11.51 -21.41
CA PHE A 252 18.53 -11.33 -21.44
C PHE A 252 19.14 -11.83 -22.75
N ALA A 253 18.84 -13.08 -23.13
CA ALA A 253 19.40 -13.69 -24.34
C ALA A 253 18.98 -12.94 -25.61
N GLU A 254 17.70 -12.54 -25.70
CA GLU A 254 17.16 -11.79 -26.84
C GLU A 254 17.77 -10.39 -26.94
N ALA A 255 17.87 -9.67 -25.82
CA ALA A 255 18.33 -8.28 -25.81
C ALA A 255 19.85 -8.14 -25.97
N PHE A 256 20.63 -8.88 -25.19
CA PHE A 256 22.09 -8.73 -25.15
C PHE A 256 22.83 -9.57 -26.19
N GLN A 257 22.13 -10.52 -26.82
CA GLN A 257 22.67 -11.43 -27.85
C GLN A 257 23.95 -12.14 -27.38
N THR A 258 23.98 -12.49 -26.08
CA THR A 258 25.06 -13.21 -25.41
C THR A 258 24.48 -13.97 -24.22
N ASP A 259 25.28 -14.85 -23.61
CA ASP A 259 24.88 -15.58 -22.41
C ASP A 259 25.31 -14.86 -21.12
N ILE A 260 24.61 -15.16 -20.02
CA ILE A 260 24.87 -14.57 -18.70
C ILE A 260 26.32 -14.82 -18.25
N PRO A 261 26.90 -16.04 -18.37
CA PRO A 261 28.30 -16.27 -17.97
C PRO A 261 29.32 -15.42 -18.74
N THR A 262 29.06 -15.12 -20.02
CA THR A 262 29.93 -14.25 -20.83
C THR A 262 29.83 -12.81 -20.36
N MET A 263 28.62 -12.29 -20.14
CA MET A 263 28.41 -10.95 -19.57
C MET A 263 29.02 -10.82 -18.18
N GLU A 264 28.94 -11.85 -17.34
CA GLU A 264 29.57 -11.85 -16.01
C GLU A 264 31.09 -11.69 -16.11
N LYS A 265 31.73 -12.37 -17.07
CA LYS A 265 33.17 -12.21 -17.34
C LYS A 265 33.51 -10.80 -17.86
N GLU A 266 32.65 -10.22 -18.69
CA GLU A 266 32.80 -8.85 -19.17
C GLU A 266 32.70 -7.84 -18.02
N LEU A 267 31.69 -7.97 -17.17
CA LEU A 267 31.49 -7.14 -15.98
C LEU A 267 32.67 -7.26 -15.00
N ARG A 268 33.14 -8.48 -14.74
CA ARG A 268 34.31 -8.71 -13.88
C ARG A 268 35.55 -7.99 -14.42
N ARG A 269 35.83 -8.14 -15.73
CA ARG A 269 36.94 -7.43 -16.39
C ARG A 269 36.76 -5.91 -16.31
N TYR A 270 35.53 -5.44 -16.41
CA TYR A 270 35.22 -4.02 -16.28
C TYR A 270 35.56 -3.49 -14.87
N VAL A 271 35.13 -4.18 -13.82
CA VAL A 271 35.44 -3.87 -12.40
C VAL A 271 36.95 -3.92 -12.11
N GLU A 272 37.66 -4.88 -12.69
CA GLU A 272 39.12 -5.03 -12.57
C GLU A 272 39.90 -3.97 -13.39
N GLY A 273 39.25 -3.32 -14.36
CA GLY A 273 39.84 -2.31 -15.22
C GLY A 273 40.30 -1.04 -14.49
N HIS A 274 41.20 -0.26 -15.08
CA HIS A 274 41.80 0.91 -14.41
C HIS A 274 41.17 2.25 -14.81
N SER A 275 40.21 2.24 -15.76
CA SER A 275 39.60 3.46 -16.29
C SER A 275 38.10 3.44 -16.09
N PHE A 276 37.62 4.29 -15.18
CA PHE A 276 36.22 4.65 -15.00
C PHE A 276 36.13 6.14 -15.23
N MET A 277 35.58 6.54 -16.37
CA MET A 277 35.41 7.95 -16.71
C MET A 277 33.95 8.30 -16.58
N GLY A 278 33.65 9.44 -15.96
CA GLY A 278 32.32 10.02 -16.06
C GLY A 278 32.06 10.47 -17.50
N GLN A 279 30.80 10.40 -17.93
CA GLN A 279 30.38 10.89 -19.23
C GLN A 279 30.01 12.36 -19.12
N ILE A 280 30.53 13.19 -20.03
CA ILE A 280 30.06 14.57 -20.19
C ILE A 280 28.87 14.55 -21.15
N ALA A 281 27.68 14.86 -20.63
CA ALA A 281 26.50 15.13 -21.45
C ALA A 281 26.43 16.64 -21.73
N THR A 282 26.30 17.02 -23.00
CA THR A 282 26.18 18.41 -23.44
C THR A 282 24.79 18.65 -24.01
N PHE A 283 24.05 19.59 -23.44
CA PHE A 283 22.71 19.95 -23.89
C PHE A 283 22.73 21.11 -24.90
N GLU A 284 21.78 21.12 -25.82
CA GLU A 284 21.61 22.21 -26.80
C GLU A 284 21.25 23.54 -26.14
N GLN A 285 20.42 23.49 -25.11
CA GLN A 285 20.01 24.66 -24.34
C GLN A 285 20.63 24.61 -22.95
N LYS A 286 20.77 25.79 -22.33
CA LYS A 286 21.16 25.89 -20.92
C LYS A 286 20.23 25.03 -20.07
N LEU A 287 20.77 24.40 -19.04
CA LEU A 287 20.00 23.75 -18.00
C LEU A 287 19.05 24.80 -17.43
N ALA A 288 17.78 24.42 -17.34
CA ALA A 288 16.80 25.24 -16.68
C ALA A 288 17.19 25.31 -15.20
N PHE A 289 17.49 26.52 -14.74
CA PHE A 289 17.36 26.87 -13.35
C PHE A 289 16.22 27.89 -13.27
N ASP A 290 15.42 27.80 -12.22
CA ASP A 290 14.33 28.74 -12.05
C ASP A 290 14.89 30.12 -11.65
N SER A 291 15.02 31.03 -12.61
CA SER A 291 15.47 32.40 -12.35
C SER A 291 14.42 33.23 -11.62
N ASP A 292 13.17 32.77 -11.57
CA ASP A 292 12.02 33.47 -11.00
C ASP A 292 11.68 32.96 -9.59
N MET A 293 12.59 32.20 -8.97
CA MET A 293 12.44 31.70 -7.59
C MET A 293 12.02 32.82 -6.64
N ARG A 294 10.89 32.63 -5.97
CA ARG A 294 10.32 33.63 -5.05
C ARG A 294 10.64 33.25 -3.62
N ALA A 295 11.37 34.12 -2.93
CA ALA A 295 11.62 33.99 -1.51
C ALA A 295 10.59 34.79 -0.72
N ALA A 296 10.17 34.25 0.43
CA ALA A 296 9.32 34.95 1.38
C ALA A 296 9.67 34.54 2.81
N PRO A 297 9.63 35.45 3.79
CA PRO A 297 9.77 35.08 5.19
C PRO A 297 8.64 34.14 5.61
N LEU A 298 8.95 33.17 6.46
CA LEU A 298 7.94 32.37 7.15
C LEU A 298 7.74 32.91 8.55
N THR A 299 6.49 32.93 9.00
CA THR A 299 6.18 33.12 10.42
C THR A 299 6.68 31.92 11.23
N ASP A 300 6.89 32.12 12.53
CA ASP A 300 7.27 31.01 13.42
C ASP A 300 6.19 29.91 13.46
N ALA A 301 4.92 30.31 13.34
CA ALA A 301 3.80 29.37 13.28
C ALA A 301 3.90 28.45 12.05
N GLU A 302 4.15 29.03 10.87
CA GLU A 302 4.33 28.25 9.64
C GLU A 302 5.57 27.35 9.71
N ALA A 303 6.69 27.86 10.23
CA ALA A 303 7.91 27.08 10.39
C ALA A 303 7.69 25.87 11.32
N GLU A 304 7.09 26.07 12.50
CA GLU A 304 6.74 24.98 13.41
C GLU A 304 5.73 24.02 12.79
N GLY A 305 4.78 24.53 12.00
CA GLY A 305 3.83 23.73 11.22
C GLY A 305 4.53 22.75 10.27
N TYR A 306 5.44 23.24 9.43
CA TYR A 306 6.19 22.38 8.50
C TYR A 306 7.14 21.41 9.21
N LEU A 307 7.80 21.83 10.29
CA LEU A 307 8.69 20.95 11.06
C LEU A 307 7.92 19.84 11.79
N GLY A 308 6.71 20.16 12.29
CA GLY A 308 5.80 19.18 12.85
C GLY A 308 5.29 18.20 11.78
N ASP A 309 4.97 18.68 10.59
CA ASP A 309 4.55 17.83 9.47
C ASP A 309 5.69 16.91 8.97
N LEU A 310 6.93 17.39 8.91
CA LEU A 310 8.10 16.54 8.64
C LEU A 310 8.23 15.40 9.67
N LEU A 311 8.00 15.68 10.95
CA LEU A 311 8.04 14.66 12.01
C LEU A 311 6.89 13.66 11.88
N LEU A 312 5.72 14.10 11.45
CA LEU A 312 4.59 13.22 11.13
C LEU A 312 4.99 12.22 10.03
N HIS A 313 5.60 12.71 8.95
CA HIS A 313 5.99 11.89 7.79
C HIS A 313 7.19 10.98 8.07
N THR A 314 8.03 11.31 9.04
CA THR A 314 9.13 10.47 9.54
C THR A 314 8.72 9.53 10.68
N ASN A 315 7.40 9.32 10.85
CA ASN A 315 6.81 8.40 11.83
C ASN A 315 7.12 8.72 13.30
N ARG A 316 7.13 10.02 13.64
CA ARG A 316 7.31 10.53 15.01
C ARG A 316 6.10 11.39 15.44
N PRO A 317 4.91 10.78 15.56
CA PRO A 317 3.68 11.55 15.76
C PRO A 317 3.60 12.29 17.10
N GLU A 318 4.30 11.82 18.14
CA GLU A 318 4.42 12.51 19.44
C GLU A 318 5.19 13.83 19.29
N ASP A 319 6.38 13.80 18.70
CA ASP A 319 7.19 14.99 18.46
C ASP A 319 6.50 15.95 17.48
N ALA A 320 5.84 15.38 16.46
CA ALA A 320 5.00 16.14 15.54
C ALA A 320 3.91 16.91 16.28
N SER A 321 3.16 16.24 17.17
CA SER A 321 2.07 16.85 17.92
C SER A 321 2.53 18.05 18.74
N ALA A 322 3.67 17.93 19.43
CA ALA A 322 4.22 19.02 20.24
C ALA A 322 4.52 20.28 19.40
N ARG A 323 5.14 20.10 18.22
CA ARG A 323 5.41 21.22 17.30
C ARG A 323 4.16 21.81 16.69
N LEU A 324 3.22 20.96 16.28
CA LEU A 324 1.97 21.39 15.66
C LEU A 324 1.06 22.12 16.66
N GLU A 325 1.03 21.67 17.92
CA GLU A 325 0.35 22.39 19.01
C GLU A 325 0.99 23.76 19.25
N HIS A 326 2.33 23.84 19.26
CA HIS A 326 3.02 25.12 19.37
C HIS A 326 2.73 26.05 18.17
N ALA A 327 2.71 25.52 16.95
CA ALA A 327 2.31 26.26 15.76
C ALA A 327 0.89 26.85 15.91
N LEU A 328 -0.05 26.08 16.45
CA LEU A 328 -1.43 26.53 16.69
C LEU A 328 -1.59 27.46 17.90
N GLN A 329 -0.66 27.45 18.85
CA GLN A 329 -0.58 28.48 19.89
C GLN A 329 -0.15 29.83 19.32
N LEU A 330 0.78 29.80 18.34
CA LEU A 330 1.28 30.99 17.66
C LEU A 330 0.27 31.54 16.65
N ASP A 331 -0.39 30.66 15.89
CA ASP A 331 -1.49 31.00 14.98
C ASP A 331 -2.61 29.93 15.05
N PRO A 332 -3.69 30.20 15.80
CA PRO A 332 -4.85 29.30 15.88
C PRO A 332 -5.59 29.10 14.56
N ASN A 333 -5.32 29.86 13.50
CA ASN A 333 -5.99 29.74 12.21
C ASN A 333 -5.14 29.00 11.16
N LEU A 334 -3.96 28.51 11.52
CA LEU A 334 -3.07 27.80 10.61
C LEU A 334 -3.63 26.42 10.23
N SER A 335 -4.50 26.41 9.21
CA SER A 335 -5.23 25.21 8.75
C SER A 335 -4.31 24.04 8.40
N ALA A 336 -3.13 24.30 7.81
CA ALA A 336 -2.14 23.26 7.51
C ALA A 336 -1.63 22.55 8.77
N ALA A 337 -1.19 23.30 9.79
CA ALA A 337 -0.73 22.72 11.04
C ALA A 337 -1.84 21.95 11.76
N ARG A 338 -3.07 22.46 11.72
CA ARG A 338 -4.23 21.76 12.28
C ARG A 338 -4.55 20.46 11.55
N ALA A 339 -4.44 20.45 10.22
CA ALA A 339 -4.63 19.25 9.42
C ALA A 339 -3.58 18.17 9.74
N SER A 340 -2.31 18.55 9.81
CA SER A 340 -1.22 17.66 10.21
C SER A 340 -1.38 17.18 11.66
N LEU A 341 -1.89 18.01 12.57
CA LEU A 341 -2.16 17.59 13.96
C LEU A 341 -3.25 16.53 14.00
N GLY A 342 -4.30 16.70 13.20
CA GLY A 342 -5.33 15.68 13.02
C GLY A 342 -4.76 14.34 12.56
N MET A 343 -3.87 14.35 11.56
CA MET A 343 -3.18 13.13 11.11
C MET A 343 -2.23 12.55 12.16
N ALA A 344 -1.53 13.37 12.93
CA ALA A 344 -0.70 12.90 14.04
C ALA A 344 -1.53 12.20 15.12
N ARG A 345 -2.69 12.77 15.47
CA ARG A 345 -3.67 12.14 16.38
C ARG A 345 -4.21 10.82 15.83
N LEU A 346 -4.47 10.75 14.52
CA LEU A 346 -4.90 9.51 13.87
C LEU A 346 -3.83 8.41 14.01
N ARG A 347 -2.54 8.73 13.76
CA ARG A 347 -1.43 7.78 13.94
C ARG A 347 -1.25 7.35 15.40
N GLN A 348 -1.58 8.22 16.35
CA GLN A 348 -1.64 7.92 17.79
C GLN A 348 -2.89 7.11 18.19
N LYS A 349 -3.76 6.74 17.25
CA LYS A 349 -5.05 6.07 17.49
C LYS A 349 -6.04 6.90 18.33
N ARG A 350 -5.88 8.22 18.35
CA ARG A 350 -6.77 9.19 19.02
C ARG A 350 -7.81 9.71 18.02
N PHE A 351 -8.73 8.83 17.62
CA PHE A 351 -9.64 9.05 16.50
C PHE A 351 -10.59 10.24 16.69
N ASP A 352 -11.20 10.39 17.88
CA ASP A 352 -12.12 11.49 18.15
C ASP A 352 -11.42 12.86 18.06
N GLU A 353 -10.22 12.95 18.62
CA GLU A 353 -9.42 14.17 18.55
C GLU A 353 -8.95 14.47 17.13
N ALA A 354 -8.56 13.44 16.38
CA ALA A 354 -8.19 13.59 14.97
C ALA A 354 -9.35 14.19 14.17
N LYS A 355 -10.56 13.63 14.33
CA LYS A 355 -11.77 14.10 13.65
C LYS A 355 -12.07 15.56 13.99
N GLU A 356 -11.99 15.93 15.26
CA GLU A 356 -12.27 17.31 15.68
C GLU A 356 -11.24 18.31 15.12
N GLN A 357 -9.94 17.98 15.18
CA GLN A 357 -8.91 18.83 14.57
C GLN A 357 -9.11 18.99 13.07
N LEU A 358 -9.43 17.90 12.36
CA LEU A 358 -9.64 17.92 10.91
C LEU A 358 -10.91 18.68 10.51
N ARG A 359 -12.00 18.52 11.27
CA ARG A 359 -13.24 19.27 11.08
C ARG A 359 -12.99 20.78 11.25
N GLN A 360 -12.23 21.16 12.28
CA GLN A 360 -11.81 22.54 12.49
C GLN A 360 -10.85 23.03 11.39
N ALA A 361 -9.96 22.19 10.87
CA ALA A 361 -9.05 22.55 9.78
C ALA A 361 -9.81 22.86 8.48
N VAL A 362 -10.84 22.05 8.17
CA VAL A 362 -11.77 22.26 7.05
C VAL A 362 -12.57 23.55 7.25
N ALA A 363 -13.06 23.83 8.47
CA ALA A 363 -13.80 25.05 8.77
C ALA A 363 -12.93 26.32 8.70
N ALA A 364 -11.68 26.25 9.17
CA ALA A 364 -10.75 27.38 9.23
C ALA A 364 -10.04 27.66 7.89
N GLY A 365 -9.94 26.67 6.99
CA GLY A 365 -9.16 26.78 5.75
C GLY A 365 -9.78 26.07 4.56
N ALA A 366 -10.83 26.67 3.98
CA ALA A 366 -11.57 26.15 2.81
C ALA A 366 -10.73 26.01 1.51
N GLN A 367 -9.44 26.37 1.53
CA GLN A 367 -8.51 26.31 0.39
C GLN A 367 -7.39 25.28 0.59
N ASN A 368 -7.29 24.63 1.76
CA ASN A 368 -6.31 23.58 1.98
C ASN A 368 -6.88 22.21 1.58
N TYR A 369 -6.49 21.73 0.40
CA TYR A 369 -6.96 20.44 -0.11
C TYR A 369 -6.63 19.26 0.82
N LEU A 370 -5.47 19.29 1.51
CA LEU A 370 -5.07 18.24 2.45
C LEU A 370 -5.98 18.19 3.67
N ALA A 371 -6.48 19.32 4.18
CA ALA A 371 -7.43 19.32 5.28
C ALA A 371 -8.71 18.57 4.91
N HIS A 372 -9.22 18.80 3.69
CA HIS A 372 -10.38 18.09 3.16
C HIS A 372 -10.12 16.60 2.92
N TYR A 373 -8.98 16.25 2.32
CA TYR A 373 -8.57 14.87 2.11
C TYR A 373 -8.40 14.12 3.42
N TYR A 374 -7.64 14.66 4.37
CA TYR A 374 -7.40 14.03 5.66
C TYR A 374 -8.68 13.89 6.49
N TYR A 375 -9.59 14.87 6.43
CA TYR A 375 -10.89 14.73 7.10
C TYR A 375 -11.68 13.54 6.56
N ALA A 376 -11.81 13.42 5.23
CA ALA A 376 -12.43 12.25 4.61
C ALA A 376 -11.68 10.95 4.92
N TYR A 377 -10.34 11.00 4.96
CA TYR A 377 -9.51 9.85 5.32
C TYR A 377 -9.81 9.38 6.74
N ALA A 378 -9.81 10.29 7.72
CA ALA A 378 -10.12 9.97 9.11
C ALA A 378 -11.52 9.35 9.27
N LEU A 379 -12.53 9.92 8.60
CA LEU A 379 -13.88 9.35 8.57
C LEU A 379 -13.92 7.94 7.95
N SER A 380 -13.12 7.69 6.91
CA SER A 380 -13.04 6.34 6.31
C SER A 380 -12.47 5.30 7.26
N ARG A 381 -11.61 5.71 8.21
CA ARG A 381 -10.99 4.83 9.20
C ARG A 381 -11.88 4.56 10.42
N GLU A 382 -12.82 5.45 10.75
CA GLU A 382 -13.73 5.29 11.90
C GLU A 382 -14.65 4.05 11.74
N GLY A 383 -15.00 3.69 10.50
CA GLY A 383 -15.81 2.51 10.19
C GLY A 383 -15.04 1.21 9.95
N MET A 384 -13.71 1.21 10.11
CA MET A 384 -12.89 0.01 9.93
C MET A 384 -12.83 -0.82 11.22
N ASP A 385 -13.13 -2.11 11.11
CA ASP A 385 -12.85 -3.06 12.19
C ASP A 385 -11.34 -3.32 12.32
N GLU A 386 -10.95 -4.11 13.33
CA GLU A 386 -9.55 -4.50 13.57
C GLU A 386 -8.90 -5.23 12.38
N THR A 387 -9.71 -5.79 11.47
CA THR A 387 -9.26 -6.46 10.24
C THR A 387 -9.17 -5.53 9.04
N GLY A 388 -9.45 -4.23 9.22
CA GLY A 388 -9.45 -3.22 8.16
C GLY A 388 -10.66 -3.29 7.23
N ARG A 389 -11.72 -4.01 7.61
CA ARG A 389 -12.96 -4.09 6.82
C ARG A 389 -13.93 -3.00 7.22
N VAL A 390 -14.50 -2.33 6.22
CA VAL A 390 -15.58 -1.37 6.41
C VAL A 390 -16.90 -2.04 6.05
N ARG A 391 -17.84 -2.09 7.00
CA ARG A 391 -19.20 -2.65 6.75
C ARG A 391 -20.11 -1.68 5.99
N GLY A 392 -19.85 -0.39 6.09
CA GLY A 392 -20.60 0.70 5.47
C GLY A 392 -20.37 2.01 6.21
N TYR A 393 -20.94 3.09 5.70
CA TYR A 393 -20.94 4.41 6.33
C TYR A 393 -22.38 4.87 6.54
N ASP A 394 -22.66 5.57 7.64
CA ASP A 394 -23.94 6.25 7.78
C ASP A 394 -24.07 7.39 6.75
N ALA A 395 -25.30 7.84 6.51
CA ALA A 395 -25.60 8.81 5.47
C ALA A 395 -24.95 10.19 5.70
N GLU A 396 -24.72 10.60 6.94
CA GLU A 396 -24.09 11.87 7.27
C GLU A 396 -22.58 11.80 7.02
N THR A 397 -21.94 10.74 7.50
CA THR A 397 -20.51 10.47 7.26
C THR A 397 -20.22 10.36 5.77
N LEU A 398 -21.04 9.60 5.02
CA LEU A 398 -20.89 9.46 3.57
C LEU A 398 -20.98 10.81 2.85
N ARG A 399 -21.94 11.67 3.24
CA ARG A 399 -22.10 13.01 2.67
C ARG A 399 -20.88 13.88 2.98
N ALA A 400 -20.38 13.84 4.21
CA ALA A 400 -19.21 14.61 4.64
C ALA A 400 -17.94 14.17 3.90
N MET A 401 -17.71 12.85 3.76
CA MET A 401 -16.59 12.29 3.01
C MET A 401 -16.62 12.71 1.55
N ARG A 402 -17.74 12.48 0.85
CA ARG A 402 -17.87 12.84 -0.57
C ARG A 402 -17.72 14.34 -0.80
N GLY A 403 -18.37 15.16 0.02
CA GLY A 403 -18.24 16.63 -0.07
C GLY A 403 -16.80 17.10 0.12
N SER A 404 -16.09 16.52 1.08
CA SER A 404 -14.69 16.89 1.35
C SER A 404 -13.76 16.41 0.23
N LEU A 405 -13.93 15.19 -0.28
CA LEU A 405 -13.12 14.67 -1.38
C LEU A 405 -13.32 15.44 -2.68
N LEU A 406 -14.56 15.80 -3.00
CA LEU A 406 -14.86 16.66 -4.16
C LEU A 406 -14.22 18.04 -4.00
N LYS A 407 -14.24 18.62 -2.80
CA LYS A 407 -13.56 19.90 -2.54
C LYS A 407 -12.04 19.78 -2.64
N SER A 408 -11.46 18.68 -2.16
CA SER A 408 -10.03 18.39 -2.34
C SER A 408 -9.65 18.31 -3.82
N ILE A 409 -10.46 17.61 -4.63
CA ILE A 409 -10.28 17.51 -6.08
C ILE A 409 -10.43 18.88 -6.77
N GLU A 410 -11.40 19.70 -6.36
CA GLU A 410 -11.56 21.06 -6.89
C GLU A 410 -10.32 21.93 -6.63
N LEU A 411 -9.79 21.87 -5.41
CA LEU A 411 -8.62 22.65 -5.00
C LEU A 411 -7.32 22.13 -5.63
N ARG A 412 -7.22 20.81 -5.86
CA ARG A 412 -6.00 20.15 -6.34
C ARG A 412 -6.32 18.97 -7.28
N PRO A 413 -6.69 19.25 -8.56
CA PRO A 413 -7.15 18.23 -9.52
C PRO A 413 -6.09 17.21 -9.97
N ASP A 414 -4.83 17.45 -9.64
CA ASP A 414 -3.70 16.57 -9.88
C ASP A 414 -3.32 15.72 -8.65
N PHE A 415 -4.14 15.69 -7.58
CA PHE A 415 -3.93 14.82 -6.43
C PHE A 415 -4.66 13.46 -6.56
N PRO A 416 -3.99 12.37 -6.95
CA PRO A 416 -4.65 11.10 -7.23
C PRO A 416 -5.29 10.45 -5.99
N GLU A 417 -4.79 10.71 -4.80
CA GLU A 417 -5.25 10.11 -3.54
C GLU A 417 -6.71 10.49 -3.22
N SER A 418 -7.14 11.69 -3.62
CA SER A 418 -8.55 12.11 -3.44
C SER A 418 -9.51 11.36 -4.36
N TYR A 419 -9.09 11.10 -5.61
CA TYR A 419 -9.85 10.25 -6.53
C TYR A 419 -9.89 8.80 -6.02
N HIS A 420 -8.75 8.31 -5.53
CA HIS A 420 -8.63 6.97 -4.97
C HIS A 420 -9.56 6.75 -3.79
N LEU A 421 -9.53 7.65 -2.80
CA LEU A 421 -10.38 7.52 -1.62
C LEU A 421 -11.87 7.68 -1.96
N LEU A 422 -12.22 8.53 -2.92
CA LEU A 422 -13.62 8.67 -3.36
C LEU A 422 -14.13 7.40 -4.05
N ALA A 423 -13.32 6.79 -4.91
CA ALA A 423 -13.68 5.52 -5.53
C ALA A 423 -13.71 4.35 -4.53
N PHE A 424 -12.85 4.38 -3.51
CA PHE A 424 -12.91 3.42 -2.41
C PHE A 424 -14.22 3.55 -1.62
N VAL A 425 -14.69 4.77 -1.39
CA VAL A 425 -16.02 5.01 -0.78
C VAL A 425 -17.12 4.38 -1.64
N ASP A 426 -17.11 4.61 -2.95
CA ASP A 426 -18.08 4.04 -3.90
C ASP A 426 -18.01 2.51 -3.96
N LEU A 427 -16.79 1.94 -3.86
CA LEU A 427 -16.59 0.50 -3.73
C LEU A 427 -17.24 -0.06 -2.46
N VAL A 428 -17.01 0.58 -1.31
CA VAL A 428 -17.54 0.11 -0.02
C VAL A 428 -19.06 0.17 0.00
N THR A 429 -19.65 1.29 -0.42
CA THR A 429 -21.12 1.46 -0.42
C THR A 429 -21.80 0.59 -1.48
N GLY A 430 -21.11 0.25 -2.58
CA GLY A 430 -21.72 -0.41 -3.73
C GLY A 430 -22.52 0.55 -4.62
N ASP A 431 -22.50 1.84 -4.31
CA ASP A 431 -23.17 2.88 -5.07
C ASP A 431 -22.18 3.51 -6.06
N LYS A 432 -22.69 4.02 -7.19
CA LYS A 432 -21.90 4.83 -8.14
C LYS A 432 -20.62 4.14 -8.64
N LEU A 433 -20.67 2.81 -8.80
CA LEU A 433 -19.52 2.02 -9.25
C LEU A 433 -18.91 2.53 -10.58
N ASP A 434 -19.75 2.99 -11.51
CA ASP A 434 -19.29 3.60 -12.78
C ASP A 434 -18.51 4.90 -12.57
N GLU A 435 -18.92 5.73 -11.60
CA GLU A 435 -18.19 6.93 -11.19
C GLU A 435 -16.84 6.52 -10.58
N GLY A 436 -16.84 5.53 -9.68
CA GLY A 436 -15.63 4.96 -9.07
C GLY A 436 -14.60 4.49 -10.10
N VAL A 437 -15.05 3.80 -11.16
CA VAL A 437 -14.18 3.37 -12.27
C VAL A 437 -13.54 4.57 -12.98
N GLN A 438 -14.30 5.63 -13.25
CA GLN A 438 -13.78 6.85 -13.88
C GLN A 438 -12.78 7.59 -12.98
N LEU A 439 -13.07 7.67 -11.68
CA LEU A 439 -12.19 8.28 -10.68
C LEU A 439 -10.84 7.55 -10.64
N LEU A 440 -10.84 6.21 -10.66
CA LEU A 440 -9.60 5.43 -10.66
C LEU A 440 -8.86 5.45 -12.00
N ALA A 441 -9.57 5.53 -13.12
CA ALA A 441 -8.94 5.79 -14.41
C ALA A 441 -8.20 7.14 -14.38
N ARG A 442 -8.79 8.18 -13.76
CA ARG A 442 -8.13 9.47 -13.57
C ARG A 442 -6.92 9.37 -12.63
N ALA A 443 -7.04 8.71 -11.49
CA ALA A 443 -5.93 8.51 -10.56
C ALA A 443 -4.73 7.80 -11.22
N ARG A 444 -4.97 6.75 -12.01
CA ARG A 444 -3.95 6.04 -12.79
C ARG A 444 -3.32 6.90 -13.89
N SER A 445 -4.07 7.82 -14.49
CA SER A 445 -3.50 8.76 -15.47
C SER A 445 -2.52 9.76 -14.82
N LEU A 446 -2.73 10.09 -13.54
CA LEU A 446 -1.90 11.01 -12.76
C LEU A 446 -0.69 10.31 -12.13
N SER A 447 -0.84 9.04 -11.75
CA SER A 447 0.24 8.19 -11.21
C SER A 447 0.18 6.79 -11.82
N PRO A 448 0.72 6.59 -13.04
CA PRO A 448 0.66 5.31 -13.75
C PRO A 448 1.37 4.17 -13.02
N GLY A 449 2.43 4.47 -12.28
CA GLY A 449 3.20 3.49 -11.51
C GLY A 449 2.56 3.05 -10.19
N ASN A 450 1.43 3.63 -9.77
CA ASN A 450 0.78 3.27 -8.52
C ASN A 450 -0.17 2.07 -8.68
N GLU A 451 0.35 0.87 -8.43
CA GLU A 451 -0.35 -0.41 -8.56
C GLU A 451 -1.60 -0.52 -7.67
N ARG A 452 -1.65 0.19 -6.54
CA ARG A 452 -2.84 0.24 -5.65
C ARG A 452 -4.09 0.68 -6.40
N PHE A 453 -3.95 1.64 -7.33
CA PHE A 453 -5.08 2.13 -8.11
C PHE A 453 -5.58 1.10 -9.12
N ALA A 454 -4.68 0.30 -9.71
CA ALA A 454 -5.11 -0.81 -10.56
C ALA A 454 -5.83 -1.89 -9.75
N PHE A 455 -5.36 -2.20 -8.55
CA PHE A 455 -5.98 -3.18 -7.68
C PHE A 455 -7.41 -2.81 -7.26
N VAL A 456 -7.62 -1.58 -6.78
CA VAL A 456 -8.96 -1.10 -6.40
C VAL A 456 -9.89 -0.97 -7.61
N LEU A 457 -9.36 -0.65 -8.80
CA LEU A 457 -10.13 -0.63 -10.04
C LEU A 457 -10.64 -2.04 -10.40
N ALA A 458 -9.81 -3.06 -10.22
CA ALA A 458 -10.25 -4.44 -10.40
C ALA A 458 -11.35 -4.82 -9.41
N GLN A 459 -11.26 -4.40 -8.14
CA GLN A 459 -12.31 -4.64 -7.16
C GLN A 459 -13.64 -3.97 -7.55
N LEU A 460 -13.60 -2.77 -8.12
CA LEU A 460 -14.79 -2.12 -8.67
C LEU A 460 -15.39 -2.93 -9.82
N TYR A 461 -14.57 -3.40 -10.77
CA TYR A 461 -15.04 -4.27 -11.84
C TYR A 461 -15.66 -5.57 -11.31
N LEU A 462 -15.12 -6.16 -10.25
CA LEU A 462 -15.71 -7.33 -9.60
C LEU A 462 -17.09 -7.03 -9.01
N ARG A 463 -17.27 -5.86 -8.37
CA ARG A 463 -18.58 -5.44 -7.85
C ARG A 463 -19.59 -5.14 -8.95
N GLN A 464 -19.11 -4.79 -10.15
CA GLN A 464 -19.93 -4.65 -11.36
C GLN A 464 -20.14 -5.98 -12.09
N GLU A 465 -19.63 -7.10 -11.58
CA GLU A 465 -19.60 -8.41 -12.25
C GLU A 465 -18.89 -8.40 -13.63
N ASN A 466 -18.06 -7.39 -13.88
CA ASN A 466 -17.24 -7.28 -15.09
C ASN A 466 -15.92 -8.06 -14.93
N TYR A 467 -16.05 -9.38 -14.89
CA TYR A 467 -14.93 -10.30 -14.64
C TYR A 467 -13.80 -10.20 -15.68
N GLU A 468 -14.13 -9.91 -16.94
CA GLU A 468 -13.13 -9.75 -18.00
C GLU A 468 -12.25 -8.52 -17.77
N ALA A 469 -12.86 -7.37 -17.45
CA ALA A 469 -12.10 -6.16 -17.14
C ALA A 469 -11.31 -6.30 -15.83
N ALA A 470 -11.88 -6.97 -14.82
CA ALA A 470 -11.19 -7.28 -13.57
C ALA A 470 -9.94 -8.12 -13.81
N ARG A 471 -10.07 -9.24 -14.55
CA ARG A 471 -8.94 -10.13 -14.89
C ARG A 471 -7.82 -9.38 -15.61
N LYS A 472 -8.17 -8.68 -16.69
CA LYS A 472 -7.19 -7.90 -17.48
C LYS A 472 -6.44 -6.87 -16.64
N THR A 473 -7.09 -6.34 -15.61
CA THR A 473 -6.48 -5.37 -14.69
C THR A 473 -5.61 -6.04 -13.62
N LEU A 474 -5.95 -7.24 -13.16
CA LEU A 474 -5.23 -8.00 -12.14
C LEU A 474 -4.04 -8.80 -12.67
N GLU A 475 -4.09 -9.26 -13.91
CA GLU A 475 -3.02 -10.06 -14.53
C GLU A 475 -1.64 -9.41 -14.37
N PRO A 476 -1.44 -8.12 -14.71
CA PRO A 476 -0.15 -7.46 -14.51
C PRO A 476 0.33 -7.45 -13.05
N LEU A 477 -0.61 -7.39 -12.11
CA LEU A 477 -0.33 -7.32 -10.67
C LEU A 477 -0.02 -8.69 -10.06
N ALA A 478 -0.38 -9.78 -10.74
CA ALA A 478 -0.20 -11.16 -10.27
C ALA A 478 1.13 -11.79 -10.72
N HIS A 479 1.95 -11.07 -11.48
CA HIS A 479 3.22 -11.54 -12.03
C HIS A 479 4.38 -11.48 -11.02
N ASP A 480 5.47 -12.19 -11.36
CA ASP A 480 6.62 -12.38 -10.47
C ASP A 480 7.44 -11.13 -10.15
N ASN A 481 7.23 -10.04 -10.89
CA ASN A 481 7.92 -8.77 -10.69
C ASN A 481 7.12 -7.79 -9.80
N ALA A 482 5.85 -8.08 -9.53
CA ALA A 482 5.02 -7.25 -8.66
C ALA A 482 5.43 -7.39 -7.18
N ASP A 483 5.09 -6.39 -6.36
CA ASP A 483 5.21 -6.47 -4.90
C ASP A 483 4.56 -7.78 -4.38
N PRO A 484 5.21 -8.58 -3.51
CA PRO A 484 4.68 -9.89 -3.12
C PRO A 484 3.30 -9.83 -2.46
N GLN A 485 3.01 -8.80 -1.68
CA GLN A 485 1.70 -8.64 -1.07
C GLN A 485 0.66 -8.29 -2.14
N MET A 486 0.99 -7.37 -3.03
CA MET A 486 0.15 -7.05 -4.19
C MET A 486 -0.11 -8.27 -5.06
N ARG A 487 0.93 -9.06 -5.34
CA ARG A 487 0.86 -10.31 -6.11
C ARG A 487 -0.04 -11.33 -5.46
N ALA A 488 0.15 -11.61 -4.19
CA ALA A 488 -0.69 -12.54 -3.44
C ALA A 488 -2.16 -12.08 -3.43
N ASN A 489 -2.41 -10.79 -3.23
CA ASN A 489 -3.74 -10.22 -3.28
C ASN A 489 -4.37 -10.35 -4.68
N ALA A 490 -3.63 -10.05 -5.73
CA ALA A 490 -4.10 -10.15 -7.11
C ALA A 490 -4.40 -11.60 -7.53
N GLN A 491 -3.50 -12.54 -7.18
CA GLN A 491 -3.70 -13.98 -7.40
C GLN A 491 -4.93 -14.51 -6.67
N SER A 492 -5.14 -14.07 -5.42
CA SER A 492 -6.33 -14.43 -4.65
C SER A 492 -7.63 -13.96 -5.33
N LEU A 493 -7.66 -12.73 -5.85
CA LEU A 493 -8.81 -12.22 -6.59
C LEU A 493 -9.00 -12.96 -7.93
N LEU A 494 -7.93 -13.24 -8.68
CA LEU A 494 -8.01 -14.01 -9.92
C LEU A 494 -8.60 -15.41 -9.70
N ALA A 495 -8.13 -16.13 -8.67
CA ALA A 495 -8.68 -17.44 -8.31
C ALA A 495 -10.16 -17.36 -7.90
N SER A 496 -10.57 -16.25 -7.25
CA SER A 496 -11.98 -16.03 -6.91
C SER A 496 -12.86 -15.83 -8.16
N ILE A 497 -12.36 -15.13 -9.18
CA ILE A 497 -13.05 -14.93 -10.46
C ILE A 497 -13.27 -16.27 -11.15
N GLU A 498 -12.21 -17.08 -11.25
CA GLU A 498 -12.28 -18.41 -11.86
C GLU A 498 -13.33 -19.29 -11.17
N THR A 499 -13.30 -19.32 -9.84
CA THR A 499 -14.26 -20.09 -9.04
C THR A 499 -15.71 -19.65 -9.31
N VAL A 500 -15.98 -18.35 -9.32
CA VAL A 500 -17.33 -17.80 -9.57
C VAL A 500 -17.81 -18.13 -10.98
N GLN A 501 -16.94 -17.98 -11.99
CA GLN A 501 -17.29 -18.27 -13.38
C GLN A 501 -17.51 -19.76 -13.63
N GLU A 502 -16.69 -20.64 -13.04
CA GLU A 502 -16.91 -22.09 -13.09
C GLU A 502 -18.25 -22.48 -12.48
N GLN A 503 -18.60 -21.91 -11.32
CA GLN A 503 -19.89 -22.14 -10.69
C GLN A 503 -21.04 -21.66 -11.58
N ALA A 504 -20.96 -20.43 -12.11
CA ALA A 504 -21.96 -19.89 -13.02
C ALA A 504 -22.14 -20.75 -14.29
N ALA A 505 -21.04 -21.24 -14.87
CA ALA A 505 -21.07 -22.14 -16.02
C ALA A 505 -21.73 -23.48 -15.68
N ARG A 506 -21.42 -24.06 -14.52
CA ARG A 506 -22.07 -25.29 -14.02
C ARG A 506 -23.59 -25.09 -13.84
N TYR A 507 -24.00 -23.98 -13.24
CA TYR A 507 -25.43 -23.65 -13.07
C TYR A 507 -26.13 -23.48 -14.42
N LYS A 508 -25.51 -22.78 -15.37
CA LYS A 508 -26.05 -22.60 -16.72
C LYS A 508 -26.20 -23.94 -17.45
N ALA A 509 -25.17 -24.79 -17.41
CA ALA A 509 -25.20 -26.11 -18.04
C ALA A 509 -26.27 -27.03 -17.41
N ALA A 510 -26.43 -27.00 -16.09
CA ALA A 510 -27.48 -27.74 -15.39
C ALA A 510 -28.88 -27.25 -15.82
N ARG A 511 -29.07 -25.94 -15.97
CA ARG A 511 -30.34 -25.36 -16.45
C ARG A 511 -30.65 -25.77 -17.90
N GLU A 512 -29.67 -25.69 -18.80
CA GLU A 512 -29.85 -26.08 -20.21
C GLU A 512 -30.10 -27.59 -20.36
N ALA A 513 -29.46 -28.43 -19.55
CA ALA A 513 -29.70 -29.87 -19.53
C ALA A 513 -31.13 -30.20 -19.06
N TYR A 514 -31.63 -29.48 -18.05
CA TYR A 514 -33.02 -29.58 -17.60
C TYR A 514 -34.01 -29.17 -18.69
N GLU A 515 -33.76 -28.05 -19.39
CA GLU A 515 -34.61 -27.55 -20.48
C GLU A 515 -34.64 -28.50 -21.70
N LYS A 516 -33.51 -29.15 -22.04
CA LYS A 516 -33.40 -30.10 -23.17
C LYS A 516 -33.90 -31.51 -22.85
N GLY A 517 -33.89 -31.92 -21.59
CA GLY A 517 -34.28 -33.26 -21.13
C GLY A 517 -35.77 -33.56 -21.15
N GLY A 518 -36.61 -32.63 -21.63
CA GLY A 518 -38.04 -32.88 -21.83
C GLY A 518 -38.79 -33.20 -20.54
N GLY A 519 -38.72 -32.31 -19.53
CA GLY A 519 -39.80 -32.01 -18.59
C GLY A 519 -40.59 -33.14 -17.89
N ASP A 520 -40.13 -34.39 -17.85
CA ASP A 520 -40.92 -35.50 -17.29
C ASP A 520 -40.13 -36.30 -16.24
N ALA A 521 -40.08 -35.73 -15.04
CA ALA A 521 -39.98 -36.43 -13.74
C ALA A 521 -40.11 -35.40 -12.60
N GLY A 522 -41.31 -34.85 -12.42
CA GLY A 522 -41.61 -33.89 -11.34
C GLY A 522 -41.15 -32.45 -11.65
N GLY A 523 -42.10 -31.53 -11.81
CA GLY A 523 -41.87 -30.18 -12.36
C GLY A 523 -40.82 -29.31 -11.66
N PRO A 524 -40.46 -28.14 -12.22
CA PRO A 524 -39.40 -27.29 -11.67
C PRO A 524 -39.76 -26.84 -10.25
N PRO A 525 -38.79 -26.46 -9.39
CA PRO A 525 -39.13 -25.65 -8.22
C PRO A 525 -39.79 -24.36 -8.74
N ARG A 526 -41.12 -24.29 -8.65
CA ARG A 526 -41.88 -23.09 -8.97
C ARG A 526 -41.50 -22.03 -7.94
N LEU A 527 -40.91 -20.93 -8.40
CA LEU A 527 -41.04 -19.65 -7.70
C LEU A 527 -42.53 -19.30 -7.70
N MET A 528 -43.22 -19.60 -6.60
CA MET A 528 -44.56 -19.07 -6.37
C MET A 528 -44.43 -17.56 -6.19
N ARG A 529 -44.77 -16.80 -7.24
CA ARG A 529 -45.19 -15.42 -7.05
C ARG A 529 -46.59 -15.48 -6.42
N ARG A 530 -46.73 -14.91 -5.23
CA ARG A 530 -48.04 -14.78 -4.57
C ARG A 530 -48.91 -13.85 -5.42
N GLY A 531 -49.98 -14.39 -5.99
CA GLY A 531 -51.05 -13.66 -6.68
C GLY A 531 -51.07 -13.87 -8.19
N ASP A 532 -51.97 -14.73 -8.66
CA ASP A 532 -53.07 -14.34 -9.57
C ASP A 532 -53.97 -15.55 -9.86
N GLY A 533 -55.20 -15.47 -9.36
CA GLY A 533 -56.25 -16.47 -9.49
C GLY A 533 -57.53 -15.96 -8.81
N ASP A 534 -58.36 -15.32 -9.64
CA ASP A 534 -59.69 -14.76 -9.39
C ASP A 534 -59.84 -13.50 -8.52
N ALA A 535 -60.19 -12.43 -9.24
CA ALA A 535 -60.79 -11.22 -8.75
C ALA A 535 -62.18 -11.52 -8.17
N SER A 536 -62.30 -11.52 -6.84
CA SER A 536 -63.42 -10.86 -6.16
C SER A 536 -63.12 -10.70 -4.67
N ALA A 537 -63.60 -9.59 -4.12
CA ALA A 537 -63.59 -9.20 -2.70
C ALA A 537 -62.33 -8.49 -2.16
N GLY A 538 -62.45 -7.16 -2.10
CA GLY A 538 -62.23 -6.46 -0.83
C GLY A 538 -60.79 -6.04 -0.53
N ALA A 539 -60.49 -4.78 -0.81
CA ALA A 539 -59.49 -4.04 -0.06
C ALA A 539 -59.80 -4.15 1.45
N GLN A 540 -58.85 -4.61 2.25
CA GLN A 540 -58.46 -4.05 3.55
C GLN A 540 -57.45 -4.94 4.29
N GLY A 541 -56.24 -4.41 4.48
CA GLY A 541 -55.63 -4.32 5.82
C GLY A 541 -54.84 -5.52 6.35
N ARG A 542 -53.58 -5.20 6.69
CA ARG A 542 -52.69 -5.82 7.68
C ARG A 542 -51.85 -7.03 7.21
N GLN A 543 -50.61 -6.74 6.84
CA GLN A 543 -49.49 -7.59 7.22
C GLN A 543 -48.44 -6.70 7.90
N ALA A 544 -48.20 -7.02 9.17
CA ALA A 544 -47.43 -6.25 10.14
C ALA A 544 -45.91 -6.37 9.93
N ASP A 545 -45.17 -5.40 10.48
CA ASP A 545 -43.73 -5.33 10.68
C ASP A 545 -43.05 -6.71 10.79
N ARG A 546 -42.12 -7.00 9.88
CA ARG A 546 -41.05 -7.98 10.10
C ARG A 546 -39.74 -7.23 9.92
N SER A 547 -38.81 -7.38 10.87
CA SER A 547 -37.52 -6.70 10.81
C SER A 547 -36.65 -7.25 9.68
N ASP A 548 -35.77 -6.41 9.13
CA ASP A 548 -34.80 -6.81 8.10
C ASP A 548 -33.87 -7.94 8.58
N GLU A 549 -33.64 -8.06 9.90
CA GLU A 549 -32.90 -9.18 10.51
C GLU A 549 -33.63 -10.53 10.39
N GLU A 550 -34.96 -10.57 10.53
CA GLU A 550 -35.73 -11.80 10.32
C GLU A 550 -35.69 -12.23 8.85
N LEU A 551 -35.79 -11.26 7.93
CA LEU A 551 -35.74 -11.52 6.48
C LEU A 551 -34.35 -11.99 6.05
N ALA A 552 -33.28 -11.40 6.59
CA ALA A 552 -31.91 -11.83 6.35
C ALA A 552 -31.61 -13.21 6.96
N SER A 553 -32.09 -13.49 8.18
CA SER A 553 -31.95 -14.79 8.84
C SER A 553 -32.70 -15.91 8.08
N ASP A 554 -33.88 -15.62 7.53
CA ASP A 554 -34.65 -16.55 6.71
C ASP A 554 -33.99 -16.81 5.35
N ALA A 555 -33.47 -15.76 4.69
CA ALA A 555 -32.75 -15.88 3.42
C ALA A 555 -31.44 -16.68 3.58
N PHE A 556 -30.69 -16.39 4.64
CA PHE A 556 -29.46 -17.12 4.99
C PHE A 556 -29.76 -18.58 5.36
N SER A 557 -30.79 -18.84 6.17
CA SER A 557 -31.22 -20.20 6.51
C SER A 557 -31.71 -20.97 5.28
N SER A 558 -32.35 -20.32 4.32
CA SER A 558 -32.79 -20.97 3.08
C SER A 558 -31.60 -21.35 2.19
N ALA A 559 -30.65 -20.43 1.97
CA ALA A 559 -29.45 -20.72 1.21
C ALA A 559 -28.61 -21.83 1.86
N LEU A 560 -28.53 -21.84 3.19
CA LEU A 560 -27.82 -22.89 3.93
C LEU A 560 -28.53 -24.25 3.82
N ASN A 561 -29.87 -24.31 3.85
CA ASN A 561 -30.61 -25.56 3.61
C ASN A 561 -30.32 -26.16 2.23
N ASP A 562 -30.10 -25.32 1.21
CA ASP A 562 -29.74 -25.77 -0.14
C ASP A 562 -28.29 -26.26 -0.23
N ALA A 563 -27.40 -25.70 0.59
CA ALA A 563 -25.98 -26.09 0.67
C ALA A 563 -25.73 -27.37 1.49
N LEU A 564 -26.64 -27.74 2.40
CA LEU A 564 -26.54 -28.99 3.16
C LEU A 564 -26.59 -30.21 2.26
N ARG A 565 -25.83 -31.25 2.61
CA ARG A 565 -25.89 -32.53 1.89
C ARG A 565 -27.31 -33.09 1.93
N LYS A 566 -27.85 -33.40 0.75
CA LYS A 566 -29.15 -34.06 0.63
C LYS A 566 -29.03 -35.53 1.08
N PRO A 567 -29.94 -36.02 1.95
CA PRO A 567 -29.94 -37.43 2.36
C PRO A 567 -30.12 -38.36 1.16
N LEU A 568 -29.35 -39.45 1.11
CA LEU A 568 -29.53 -40.52 0.14
C LEU A 568 -30.67 -41.46 0.60
N ALA A 569 -31.13 -42.33 -0.30
CA ALA A 569 -32.16 -43.31 0.03
C ALA A 569 -31.76 -44.18 1.24
N GLY A 570 -32.62 -44.22 2.25
CA GLY A 570 -32.38 -44.95 3.51
C GLY A 570 -31.62 -44.16 4.58
N GLU A 571 -31.31 -42.89 4.34
CA GLU A 571 -30.72 -41.98 5.33
C GLU A 571 -31.77 -41.07 5.95
N THR A 572 -31.62 -40.79 7.24
CA THR A 572 -32.42 -39.86 8.03
C THR A 572 -31.58 -38.66 8.40
N ARG A 573 -32.18 -37.47 8.42
CA ARG A 573 -31.51 -36.22 8.78
C ARG A 573 -32.19 -35.58 9.98
N ALA A 574 -31.38 -35.10 10.92
CA ALA A 574 -31.87 -34.44 12.13
C ALA A 574 -30.98 -33.25 12.52
N ARG A 575 -31.59 -32.22 13.09
CA ARG A 575 -30.88 -31.10 13.71
C ARG A 575 -30.67 -31.38 15.20
N GLY A 576 -29.47 -31.13 15.70
CA GLY A 576 -29.16 -31.33 17.11
C GLY A 576 -27.92 -30.57 17.55
N VAL A 577 -27.41 -30.95 18.72
CA VAL A 577 -26.16 -30.42 19.28
C VAL A 577 -25.19 -31.57 19.50
N LEU A 578 -23.99 -31.45 18.94
CA LEU A 578 -22.94 -32.44 19.17
C LEU A 578 -22.40 -32.28 20.60
N THR A 579 -22.54 -33.32 21.42
CA THR A 579 -22.20 -33.27 22.86
C THR A 579 -20.85 -33.90 23.19
N ARG A 580 -20.49 -35.00 22.51
CA ARG A 580 -19.21 -35.71 22.70
C ARG A 580 -18.92 -36.62 21.51
N ILE A 581 -17.65 -36.97 21.37
CA ILE A 581 -17.15 -37.98 20.42
C ILE A 581 -16.42 -39.06 21.23
N GLU A 582 -16.90 -40.29 21.18
CA GLU A 582 -16.31 -41.44 21.87
C GLU A 582 -15.45 -42.23 20.89
N CYS A 583 -14.13 -42.28 21.11
CA CYS A 583 -13.20 -43.01 20.26
C CYS A 583 -12.68 -44.26 20.96
N SER A 584 -12.64 -45.38 20.23
CA SER A 584 -12.12 -46.65 20.72
C SER A 584 -11.41 -47.40 19.60
N ALA A 585 -10.68 -48.48 19.93
CA ALA A 585 -10.10 -49.37 18.94
C ALA A 585 -11.14 -50.04 18.01
N ARG A 586 -12.45 -49.96 18.33
CA ARG A 586 -13.54 -50.54 17.53
C ARG A 586 -14.28 -49.52 16.66
N GLY A 587 -13.87 -48.24 16.70
CA GLY A 587 -14.48 -47.15 15.94
C GLY A 587 -14.83 -45.93 16.78
N ILE A 588 -15.53 -44.99 16.15
CA ILE A 588 -15.90 -43.67 16.66
C ILE A 588 -17.41 -43.59 16.80
N VAL A 589 -17.90 -43.07 17.92
CA VAL A 589 -19.34 -42.81 18.15
C VAL A 589 -19.56 -41.33 18.41
N PHE A 590 -20.36 -40.70 17.56
CA PHE A 590 -20.84 -39.33 17.74
C PHE A 590 -22.10 -39.35 18.58
N VAL A 591 -22.13 -38.55 19.65
CA VAL A 591 -23.31 -38.43 20.52
C VAL A 591 -23.94 -37.06 20.33
N VAL A 592 -25.11 -37.05 19.71
CA VAL A 592 -25.82 -35.85 19.28
C VAL A 592 -27.15 -35.78 20.01
N ARG A 593 -27.38 -34.67 20.71
CA ARG A 593 -28.66 -34.39 21.37
C ARG A 593 -29.63 -33.82 20.34
N VAL A 594 -30.74 -34.50 20.11
CA VAL A 594 -31.82 -34.09 19.20
C VAL A 594 -33.09 -34.02 20.03
N GLY A 595 -33.55 -32.79 20.32
CA GLY A 595 -34.63 -32.57 21.30
C GLY A 595 -34.24 -33.09 22.69
N GLU A 596 -35.10 -33.92 23.28
CA GLU A 596 -34.85 -34.58 24.58
C GLU A 596 -34.07 -35.90 24.46
N SER A 597 -33.82 -36.38 23.24
CA SER A 597 -33.18 -37.66 22.97
C SER A 597 -31.70 -37.52 22.64
N LEU A 598 -30.91 -38.55 22.98
CA LEU A 598 -29.50 -38.66 22.58
C LEU A 598 -29.35 -39.72 21.50
N LEU A 599 -28.92 -39.31 20.31
CA LEU A 599 -28.53 -40.21 19.23
C LEU A 599 -27.05 -40.56 19.34
N ARG A 600 -26.75 -41.87 19.34
CA ARG A 600 -25.41 -42.46 19.32
C ARG A 600 -25.14 -43.05 17.95
N LEU A 601 -24.35 -42.36 17.14
CA LEU A 601 -24.13 -42.73 15.74
C LEU A 601 -22.68 -43.17 15.52
N ALA A 602 -22.50 -44.38 15.00
CA ALA A 602 -21.19 -45.01 14.88
C ALA A 602 -20.58 -44.91 13.47
N VAL A 603 -19.25 -44.92 13.43
CA VAL A 603 -18.45 -45.03 12.22
C VAL A 603 -17.10 -45.68 12.54
N LYS A 604 -16.37 -46.24 11.57
CA LYS A 604 -15.06 -46.85 11.84
C LYS A 604 -13.94 -45.82 11.98
N SER A 605 -13.96 -44.77 11.16
CA SER A 605 -12.99 -43.67 11.17
C SER A 605 -13.66 -42.35 10.78
N PHE A 606 -12.98 -41.22 10.99
CA PHE A 606 -13.48 -39.91 10.57
C PHE A 606 -13.62 -39.78 9.04
N ASP A 607 -12.80 -40.49 8.27
CA ASP A 607 -12.79 -40.42 6.80
C ASP A 607 -14.08 -40.98 6.16
N GLU A 608 -14.85 -41.77 6.90
CA GLU A 608 -16.12 -42.34 6.47
C GLU A 608 -17.31 -41.38 6.72
N VAL A 609 -17.08 -40.19 7.29
CA VAL A 609 -18.10 -39.19 7.58
C VAL A 609 -17.86 -37.94 6.75
N HIS A 610 -18.90 -37.46 6.06
CA HIS A 610 -18.85 -36.14 5.43
C HIS A 610 -18.98 -35.06 6.51
N ILE A 611 -17.88 -34.36 6.81
CA ILE A 611 -17.85 -33.31 7.82
C ILE A 611 -17.66 -31.96 7.15
N MET A 612 -18.59 -31.04 7.40
CA MET A 612 -18.55 -29.68 6.87
C MET A 612 -18.89 -28.68 7.96
N ALA A 613 -18.35 -27.46 7.88
CA ALA A 613 -18.67 -26.37 8.79
C ALA A 613 -19.15 -25.15 8.02
N PHE A 614 -20.37 -24.71 8.31
CA PHE A 614 -21.00 -23.51 7.77
C PHE A 614 -21.08 -22.38 8.79
N THR A 615 -20.40 -22.53 9.92
CA THR A 615 -20.18 -21.49 10.92
C THR A 615 -18.69 -21.40 11.27
N PRO A 616 -18.11 -20.19 11.37
CA PRO A 616 -16.74 -20.00 11.82
C PRO A 616 -16.51 -20.42 13.28
N GLU A 617 -17.56 -20.51 14.11
CA GLU A 617 -17.49 -20.94 15.51
C GLU A 617 -17.13 -22.44 15.65
N ALA A 618 -17.29 -23.21 14.57
CA ALA A 618 -16.91 -24.62 14.52
C ALA A 618 -15.42 -24.84 14.17
N GLY A 619 -14.66 -23.77 13.90
CA GLY A 619 -13.24 -23.84 13.55
C GLY A 619 -12.37 -24.37 14.68
N GLY A 620 -11.90 -25.61 14.55
CA GLY A 620 -10.96 -26.26 15.46
C GLY A 620 -10.81 -27.76 15.18
N GLU A 621 -9.78 -28.41 15.72
CA GLU A 621 -9.59 -29.86 15.57
C GLU A 621 -10.74 -30.66 16.23
N LEU A 622 -11.32 -31.60 15.47
CA LEU A 622 -12.29 -32.56 15.99
C LEU A 622 -11.58 -33.65 16.80
N THR A 623 -11.61 -33.49 18.12
CA THR A 623 -10.94 -34.41 19.05
C THR A 623 -11.95 -35.27 19.81
N CYS A 624 -11.50 -36.46 20.22
CA CYS A 624 -12.27 -37.37 21.04
C CYS A 624 -12.46 -36.80 22.45
N GLY A 625 -13.66 -36.91 23.00
CA GLY A 625 -14.02 -36.39 24.33
C GLY A 625 -15.29 -35.53 24.32
N PRO A 626 -15.64 -34.92 25.47
CA PRO A 626 -16.77 -33.99 25.58
C PRO A 626 -16.50 -32.69 24.81
N ARG A 627 -17.53 -32.13 24.18
CA ARG A 627 -17.45 -30.83 23.52
C ARG A 627 -17.55 -29.72 24.56
N LYS A 628 -16.56 -28.82 24.60
CA LYS A 628 -16.52 -27.67 25.52
C LYS A 628 -17.53 -26.57 25.15
N THR A 629 -17.87 -26.48 23.87
CA THR A 629 -18.80 -25.50 23.31
C THR A 629 -19.95 -26.24 22.65
N GLU A 630 -21.20 -25.86 22.96
CA GLU A 630 -22.37 -26.40 22.27
C GLU A 630 -22.24 -26.12 20.78
N SER A 631 -22.10 -27.18 19.98
CA SER A 631 -21.90 -27.06 18.54
C SER A 631 -23.20 -27.51 17.85
N PRO A 632 -24.03 -26.58 17.33
CA PRO A 632 -25.22 -26.93 16.59
C PRO A 632 -24.84 -27.63 15.29
N VAL A 633 -25.50 -28.75 15.02
CA VAL A 633 -25.20 -29.61 13.87
C VAL A 633 -26.46 -30.09 13.19
N VAL A 634 -26.34 -30.36 11.90
CA VAL A 634 -27.24 -31.25 11.16
C VAL A 634 -26.51 -32.57 10.97
N VAL A 635 -27.14 -33.66 11.40
CA VAL A 635 -26.59 -35.01 11.21
C VAL A 635 -27.43 -35.81 10.25
N THR A 636 -26.76 -36.53 9.35
CA THR A 636 -27.38 -37.50 8.45
C THR A 636 -26.84 -38.89 8.80
N TYR A 637 -27.74 -39.85 8.96
CA TYR A 637 -27.39 -41.20 9.42
C TYR A 637 -28.34 -42.27 8.89
N ARG A 638 -27.88 -43.52 8.86
CA ARG A 638 -28.73 -44.69 8.59
C ARG A 638 -29.11 -45.33 9.91
N ALA A 639 -30.41 -45.43 10.19
CA ALA A 639 -30.91 -46.02 11.42
C ALA A 639 -30.47 -47.48 11.56
N ALA A 640 -30.21 -47.92 12.79
CA ALA A 640 -29.90 -49.32 13.06
C ALA A 640 -31.11 -50.22 12.71
N PRO A 641 -30.89 -51.40 12.10
CA PRO A 641 -31.96 -52.30 11.71
C PRO A 641 -32.64 -53.03 12.89
N ASP A 642 -32.07 -52.95 14.10
CA ASP A 642 -32.60 -53.58 15.32
C ASP A 642 -32.55 -52.59 16.51
N ALA A 643 -33.66 -52.49 17.24
CA ALA A 643 -33.80 -51.66 18.45
C ALA A 643 -32.92 -52.13 19.64
N ARG A 644 -32.32 -53.33 19.57
CA ARG A 644 -31.36 -53.84 20.56
C ARG A 644 -29.90 -53.46 20.26
N ALA A 645 -29.64 -52.73 19.17
CA ALA A 645 -28.30 -52.28 18.83
C ALA A 645 -27.75 -51.31 19.89
N LYS A 646 -26.42 -51.33 20.11
CA LYS A 646 -25.74 -50.45 21.08
C LYS A 646 -25.62 -48.98 20.61
N THR A 647 -26.06 -48.70 19.39
CA THR A 647 -25.96 -47.42 18.68
C THR A 647 -27.20 -47.26 17.83
N ASP A 648 -27.68 -46.03 17.69
CA ASP A 648 -28.92 -45.68 16.98
C ASP A 648 -28.77 -45.72 15.45
N GLY A 649 -27.54 -45.84 14.94
CA GLY A 649 -27.28 -45.95 13.51
C GLY A 649 -25.82 -45.69 13.14
N ALA A 650 -25.57 -45.67 11.83
CA ALA A 650 -24.29 -45.27 11.26
C ALA A 650 -24.37 -43.83 10.73
N ILE A 651 -23.49 -42.95 11.22
CA ILE A 651 -23.43 -41.55 10.74
C ILE A 651 -22.82 -41.52 9.34
N THR A 652 -23.34 -40.67 8.46
CA THR A 652 -22.81 -40.45 7.12
C THR A 652 -22.48 -38.99 6.83
N ALA A 653 -23.10 -38.04 7.53
CA ALA A 653 -22.68 -36.64 7.51
C ALA A 653 -22.88 -35.93 8.86
N LEU A 654 -22.00 -34.96 9.14
CA LEU A 654 -22.01 -34.09 10.31
C LEU A 654 -21.70 -32.65 9.84
N GLU A 655 -22.70 -31.80 9.81
CA GLU A 655 -22.59 -30.45 9.23
C GLU A 655 -22.84 -29.39 10.32
N PHE A 656 -21.83 -28.59 10.66
CA PHE A 656 -21.95 -27.54 11.68
C PHE A 656 -22.69 -26.33 11.12
N VAL A 657 -23.70 -25.87 11.85
CA VAL A 657 -24.60 -24.80 11.41
C VAL A 657 -24.73 -23.72 12.50
N PRO A 658 -25.08 -22.47 12.15
CA PRO A 658 -25.32 -21.43 13.14
C PRO A 658 -26.45 -21.78 14.12
N ALA A 659 -26.42 -21.19 15.32
CA ALA A 659 -27.39 -21.48 16.39
C ALA A 659 -28.84 -21.15 16.04
N ASN A 660 -29.06 -20.14 15.18
CA ASN A 660 -30.37 -19.71 14.69
C ASN A 660 -30.85 -20.48 13.44
N PHE A 661 -30.05 -21.39 12.87
CA PHE A 661 -30.43 -22.14 11.67
C PHE A 661 -31.67 -23.01 11.89
N GLN A 662 -32.62 -22.96 10.96
CA GLN A 662 -33.79 -23.84 10.96
C GLN A 662 -33.67 -24.88 9.83
N LEU A 663 -33.66 -26.16 10.19
CA LEU A 663 -33.62 -27.26 9.23
C LEU A 663 -34.99 -27.41 8.57
N LYS A 664 -35.06 -27.29 7.25
CA LYS A 664 -36.27 -27.64 6.49
C LYS A 664 -36.39 -29.16 6.43
N GLN A 665 -37.55 -29.66 6.85
CA GLN A 665 -37.89 -31.09 6.81
C GLN A 665 -37.98 -31.59 5.37
#